data_AF-A0A928DCG7-F1
#
_entry.id   AF-A0A928DCG7-F1
#
_cell.length_a   1.000
_cell.length_b   1.000
_cell.length_c   1.000
_cell.angle_alpha   90.00
_cell.angle_beta   90.00
_cell.angle_gamma   90.00
#
_symmetry.space_group_name_H-M   'P 1'
#
loop_
_entity.id
_entity.type
_entity.pdbx_description
1 polymer ?
#
loop_
_entity_poly.entity_id
_entity_poly.type
_entity_poly.pdbx_seq_one_letter_code
_entity_poly.pdbx_strand_id
1 'polypeptide(L)'
;MRERYPVFHKIAGSRQIMIRTARDLAAAAALDPAHWAVTGMPTDSIIYEPDFLKLVDTDKNNRIRPDELKNAIYWLLDMMADRTGIEEGSRVLKLSAINKEADGAGVILAAAHIILQNLGIPDAEEITLDQVMDRKNLVLNSCGNGDGVITAENNDNALLAEYIRDAIFVCGSVPDVTGLPGIDLEITEKFRGELEHCHKWHLEEKGEALFPFWEKTGEFYSRYIELESEIDRYFVLCHAISGNGAGQSASLMSLDPLNNQGMSDFMANAPCAMPDPECILSAAGWLNPEKGLKIPAFIAMAHELRMAASPEKITEQEWRKVIEKLKQRKEWLSRTPTGNINTLPEDKIREYLEKDVSAMAVQLIEKDRAVKEEIEAYASLKKLILYQHCMIEYVNNFINLSRLFNPEELSLIQPGHLIMDGRHYTLCCRVMDVAAHKKIIQRSNICVMYIALSTGLPENFRTMNLAVAITSGSMRDIFVGRTGVFVGKDGTEWDARVIDFVQQPVSLGEAIQMPFIRFGEFLERQADRFFSSKSKTMETNVGTDLSKGKVPGDIVQTAAGKQTPAISGSMMLMGGGIGIAALGSAFALIVNTLKSIPVWNVIVVLLGIIFIISAPMVMVSIIKLCRRHVSDFLAASGWAVNPRMRLSNRMGLIFTHIPPRPSGAKYLYKDIASVFSKGFVDKKARFRVIFYWIFAGLILCGIGFWIYLKWYR
;
A
#
# COMPACT_ATOMS: atom_id res chain seq x y z
N MET A 1 -42.15 21.93 17.59
CA MET A 1 -41.64 20.56 17.88
C MET A 1 -40.54 20.69 18.93
N ARG A 2 -40.65 20.07 20.11
CA ARG A 2 -39.61 20.13 21.15
C ARG A 2 -38.28 19.64 20.57
N GLU A 3 -37.22 20.44 20.70
CA GLU A 3 -35.86 20.05 20.33
C GLU A 3 -35.50 18.75 21.04
N ARG A 4 -35.47 17.64 20.29
CA ARG A 4 -34.89 16.39 20.79
C ARG A 4 -33.38 16.58 20.79
N TYR A 5 -32.81 16.69 21.98
CA TYR A 5 -31.38 16.63 22.22
C TYR A 5 -30.79 15.28 21.75
N PRO A 6 -29.51 15.23 21.33
CA PRO A 6 -28.86 13.98 20.98
C PRO A 6 -28.85 13.01 22.15
N VAL A 7 -29.19 11.74 21.89
CA VAL A 7 -29.31 10.71 22.92
C VAL A 7 -28.03 9.88 22.99
N PHE A 8 -27.42 9.80 24.17
CA PHE A 8 -26.25 8.94 24.42
C PHE A 8 -26.66 7.67 25.17
N HIS A 9 -26.15 6.52 24.73
CA HIS A 9 -26.32 5.24 25.43
C HIS A 9 -24.99 4.70 25.94
N LYS A 10 -25.04 3.94 27.04
CA LYS A 10 -23.87 3.28 27.59
C LYS A 10 -23.63 1.96 26.86
N ILE A 11 -22.58 1.90 26.05
CA ILE A 11 -22.17 0.74 25.25
C ILE A 11 -20.78 0.31 25.69
N ALA A 12 -20.63 -0.95 26.11
CA ALA A 12 -19.36 -1.55 26.55
C ALA A 12 -18.55 -0.71 27.57
N GLY A 13 -19.24 0.09 28.41
CA GLY A 13 -18.63 0.94 29.44
C GLY A 13 -18.42 2.40 29.04
N SER A 14 -18.62 2.78 27.78
CA SER A 14 -18.55 4.17 27.30
C SER A 14 -19.92 4.73 26.92
N ARG A 15 -20.11 6.06 26.96
CA ARG A 15 -21.32 6.73 26.45
C ARG A 15 -21.09 7.10 24.99
N GLN A 16 -21.95 6.61 24.09
CA GLN A 16 -21.86 6.85 22.65
C GLN A 16 -23.21 7.39 22.13
N ILE A 17 -23.17 8.28 21.14
CA ILE A 17 -24.38 8.87 20.54
C ILE A 17 -25.15 7.82 19.74
N MET A 18 -26.46 7.75 19.91
CA MET A 18 -27.34 6.89 19.12
C MET A 18 -27.70 7.59 17.82
N ILE A 19 -27.55 6.87 16.69
CA ILE A 19 -27.74 7.44 15.36
C ILE A 19 -28.78 6.57 14.63
N ARG A 20 -30.01 7.09 14.50
CA ARG A 20 -31.12 6.38 13.85
C ARG A 20 -31.75 7.18 12.73
N THR A 21 -31.74 8.50 12.88
CA THR A 21 -32.38 9.43 11.95
C THR A 21 -31.34 10.31 11.26
N ALA A 22 -31.72 10.96 10.17
CA ALA A 22 -30.85 11.91 9.50
C ALA A 22 -30.56 13.15 10.38
N ARG A 23 -31.47 13.47 11.32
CA ARG A 23 -31.23 14.48 12.36
C ARG A 23 -30.11 14.06 13.33
N ASP A 24 -30.10 12.80 13.76
CA ASP A 24 -29.04 12.28 14.62
C ASP A 24 -27.69 12.26 13.90
N LEU A 25 -27.69 12.01 12.59
CA LEU A 25 -26.50 12.06 11.74
C LEU A 25 -25.89 13.46 11.72
N ALA A 26 -26.72 14.49 11.56
CA ALA A 26 -26.29 15.89 11.64
C ALA A 26 -25.71 16.23 13.03
N ALA A 27 -26.39 15.78 14.09
CA ALA A 27 -25.93 15.97 15.46
C ALA A 27 -24.59 15.26 15.71
N ALA A 28 -24.39 14.05 15.17
CA ALA A 28 -23.16 13.30 15.27
C ALA A 28 -21.98 13.98 14.55
N ALA A 29 -22.22 14.54 13.35
CA ALA A 29 -21.22 15.29 12.59
C ALA A 29 -20.79 16.59 13.30
N ALA A 30 -21.73 17.25 13.99
CA ALA A 30 -21.46 18.46 14.76
C ALA A 30 -20.66 18.21 16.05
N LEU A 31 -20.61 16.98 16.57
CA LEU A 31 -19.85 16.67 17.77
C LEU A 31 -18.34 16.79 17.53
N ASP A 32 -17.62 17.12 18.62
CA ASP A 32 -16.17 16.96 18.67
C ASP A 32 -15.82 15.46 18.45
N PRO A 33 -14.91 15.13 17.53
CA PRO A 33 -14.50 13.74 17.26
C PRO A 33 -14.01 12.97 18.48
N ALA A 34 -13.62 13.62 19.57
CA ALA A 34 -13.31 12.96 20.85
C ALA A 34 -14.51 12.22 21.45
N HIS A 35 -15.75 12.59 21.08
CA HIS A 35 -16.98 11.90 21.48
C HIS A 35 -17.35 10.74 20.56
N TRP A 36 -16.66 10.59 19.43
CA TRP A 36 -16.88 9.46 18.52
C TRP A 36 -16.17 8.22 19.04
N ALA A 37 -16.70 7.04 18.72
CA ALA A 37 -16.07 5.79 19.10
C ALA A 37 -14.76 5.53 18.33
N VAL A 38 -14.75 5.83 17.02
CA VAL A 38 -13.59 5.68 16.13
C VAL A 38 -13.25 7.02 15.51
N THR A 39 -11.96 7.32 15.39
CA THR A 39 -11.40 8.54 14.77
C THR A 39 -10.44 8.23 13.63
N GLY A 40 -10.37 6.97 13.21
CA GLY A 40 -9.57 6.56 12.06
C GLY A 40 -9.71 5.08 11.81
N MET A 41 -10.09 4.72 10.59
CA MET A 41 -10.36 3.35 10.20
C MET A 41 -9.69 3.04 8.86
N PRO A 42 -8.84 1.99 8.78
CA PRO A 42 -8.32 1.53 7.50
C PRO A 42 -9.44 0.96 6.62
N THR A 43 -9.48 1.31 5.33
CA THR A 43 -10.51 0.84 4.39
C THR A 43 -10.45 -0.68 4.20
N ASP A 44 -9.25 -1.26 4.15
CA ASP A 44 -9.02 -2.71 3.99
C ASP A 44 -9.39 -3.55 5.23
N SER A 45 -9.71 -2.90 6.36
CA SER A 45 -10.02 -3.59 7.62
C SER A 45 -11.49 -3.99 7.76
N ILE A 46 -12.35 -3.50 6.88
CA ILE A 46 -13.80 -3.77 6.87
C ILE A 46 -14.25 -4.38 5.55
N ILE A 47 -15.32 -5.17 5.59
CA ILE A 47 -15.96 -5.72 4.39
C ILE A 47 -17.27 -4.97 4.17
N TYR A 48 -17.23 -3.98 3.27
CA TYR A 48 -18.37 -3.13 2.92
C TYR A 48 -18.29 -2.63 1.48
N GLU A 49 -19.30 -1.86 1.03
CA GLU A 49 -19.41 -1.35 -0.34
C GLU A 49 -18.13 -0.60 -0.79
N PRO A 50 -17.32 -1.16 -1.72
CA PRO A 50 -16.00 -0.62 -2.05
C PRO A 50 -16.07 0.78 -2.64
N ASP A 51 -17.07 1.05 -3.47
CA ASP A 51 -17.26 2.36 -4.10
C ASP A 51 -17.64 3.42 -3.07
N PHE A 52 -18.43 3.06 -2.06
CA PHE A 52 -18.73 3.96 -0.94
C PHE A 52 -17.45 4.33 -0.18
N LEU A 53 -16.60 3.36 0.14
CA LEU A 53 -15.35 3.62 0.86
C LEU A 53 -14.41 4.54 0.07
N LYS A 54 -14.28 4.33 -1.24
CA LYS A 54 -13.50 5.21 -2.12
C LYS A 54 -14.05 6.63 -2.21
N LEU A 55 -15.38 6.78 -2.15
CA LEU A 55 -16.03 8.09 -2.18
C LEU A 55 -15.86 8.87 -0.86
N VAL A 56 -15.70 8.18 0.27
CA VAL A 56 -15.47 8.82 1.57
C VAL A 56 -13.98 9.09 1.80
N ASP A 57 -13.08 8.21 1.33
CA ASP A 57 -11.61 8.38 1.36
C ASP A 57 -11.16 9.38 0.27
N THR A 58 -11.35 10.67 0.55
CA THR A 58 -11.14 11.75 -0.41
C THR A 58 -9.66 11.98 -0.75
N ASP A 59 -8.76 11.72 0.20
CA ASP A 59 -7.31 11.86 -0.02
C ASP A 59 -6.64 10.56 -0.51
N LYS A 60 -7.43 9.48 -0.66
CA LYS A 60 -7.01 8.17 -1.19
C LYS A 60 -5.87 7.53 -0.38
N ASN A 61 -5.80 7.81 0.92
CA ASN A 61 -4.76 7.28 1.80
C ASN A 61 -5.11 5.88 2.39
N ASN A 62 -6.24 5.29 1.98
CA ASN A 62 -6.81 4.03 2.49
C ASN A 62 -7.20 4.08 3.98
N ARG A 63 -7.52 5.27 4.50
CA ARG A 63 -7.87 5.49 5.91
C ARG A 63 -8.84 6.67 6.06
N ILE A 64 -10.07 6.33 6.41
CA ILE A 64 -11.13 7.31 6.64
C ILE A 64 -10.97 7.99 8.00
N ARG A 65 -11.03 9.33 7.99
CA ARG A 65 -10.89 10.20 9.18
C ARG A 65 -12.15 11.03 9.45
N PRO A 66 -12.25 11.69 10.63
CA PRO A 66 -13.45 12.44 11.01
C PRO A 66 -13.84 13.54 10.04
N ASP A 67 -12.88 14.31 9.53
CA ASP A 67 -13.19 15.44 8.64
C ASP A 67 -13.80 14.97 7.32
N GLU A 68 -13.28 13.89 6.74
CA GLU A 68 -13.83 13.29 5.52
C GLU A 68 -15.25 12.76 5.74
N LEU A 69 -15.48 12.06 6.86
CA LEU A 69 -16.81 11.56 7.20
C LEU A 69 -17.80 12.71 7.50
N LYS A 70 -17.35 13.77 8.17
CA LYS A 70 -18.18 14.98 8.39
C LYS A 70 -18.56 15.63 7.07
N ASN A 71 -17.59 15.82 6.17
CA ASN A 71 -17.83 16.39 4.84
C ASN A 71 -18.82 15.55 4.04
N ALA A 72 -18.67 14.21 4.07
CA ALA A 72 -19.60 13.29 3.41
C ALA A 72 -21.02 13.38 4.00
N ILE A 73 -21.15 13.46 5.33
CA ILE A 73 -22.43 13.63 6.02
C ILE A 73 -23.07 14.98 5.66
N TYR A 74 -22.33 16.09 5.73
CA TYR A 74 -22.88 17.41 5.42
C TYR A 74 -23.31 17.51 3.97
N TRP A 75 -22.51 17.00 3.03
CA TRP A 75 -22.87 16.95 1.62
C TRP A 75 -24.15 16.13 1.38
N LEU A 76 -24.28 14.95 2.00
CA LEU A 76 -25.50 14.13 1.91
C LEU A 76 -26.73 14.88 2.44
N LEU A 77 -26.61 15.54 3.59
CA LEU A 77 -27.74 16.23 4.23
C LEU A 77 -28.14 17.51 3.50
N ASP A 78 -27.21 18.17 2.83
CA ASP A 78 -27.45 19.35 2.00
C ASP A 78 -28.17 19.00 0.70
N MET A 79 -27.75 17.91 0.06
CA MET A 79 -28.31 17.42 -1.20
C MET A 79 -29.73 16.83 -1.06
N MET A 80 -30.18 16.50 0.16
CA MET A 80 -31.45 15.81 0.40
C MET A 80 -32.44 16.70 1.16
N ALA A 81 -33.55 17.07 0.49
CA ALA A 81 -34.69 17.76 1.08
C ALA A 81 -35.56 16.80 1.91
N ASP A 82 -35.89 15.63 1.35
CA ASP A 82 -36.50 14.53 2.10
C ASP A 82 -35.43 13.51 2.47
N ARG A 83 -35.36 13.15 3.76
CA ARG A 83 -34.29 12.33 4.32
C ARG A 83 -34.75 10.92 4.70
N THR A 84 -36.01 10.58 4.44
CA THR A 84 -36.59 9.25 4.71
C THR A 84 -35.77 8.11 4.11
N GLY A 85 -35.31 8.26 2.86
CA GLY A 85 -34.47 7.27 2.19
C GLY A 85 -33.13 7.00 2.90
N ILE A 86 -32.56 8.00 3.60
CA ILE A 86 -31.33 7.85 4.40
C ILE A 86 -31.61 6.98 5.63
N GLU A 87 -32.75 7.19 6.30
CA GLU A 87 -33.12 6.47 7.52
C GLU A 87 -33.44 4.99 7.22
N GLU A 88 -34.01 4.73 6.05
CA GLU A 88 -34.29 3.37 5.57
C GLU A 88 -33.04 2.67 5.01
N GLY A 89 -31.97 3.40 4.70
CA GLY A 89 -30.82 2.87 3.98
C GLY A 89 -31.22 2.39 2.58
N SER A 90 -32.09 3.13 1.89
CA SER A 90 -32.66 2.70 0.62
C SER A 90 -31.65 2.79 -0.54
N ARG A 91 -31.66 1.78 -1.42
CA ARG A 91 -30.96 1.78 -2.72
C ARG A 91 -31.75 2.50 -3.82
N VAL A 92 -32.93 3.01 -3.50
CA VAL A 92 -33.84 3.73 -4.41
C VAL A 92 -33.85 5.20 -4.01
N LEU A 93 -33.59 6.07 -4.98
CA LEU A 93 -33.64 7.52 -4.81
C LEU A 93 -34.87 8.07 -5.50
N LYS A 94 -35.71 8.75 -4.71
CA LYS A 94 -36.84 9.52 -5.24
C LYS A 94 -36.31 10.86 -5.75
N LEU A 95 -36.63 11.21 -6.99
CA LEU A 95 -36.14 12.47 -7.58
C LEU A 95 -36.70 13.71 -6.86
N SER A 96 -37.90 13.59 -6.28
CA SER A 96 -38.52 14.62 -5.45
C SER A 96 -37.83 14.83 -4.10
N ALA A 97 -37.00 13.88 -3.64
CA ALA A 97 -36.29 13.98 -2.37
C ALA A 97 -35.02 14.85 -2.47
N ILE A 98 -34.53 15.14 -3.68
CA ILE A 98 -33.34 15.96 -3.91
C ILE A 98 -33.66 17.44 -3.61
N ASN A 99 -32.77 18.10 -2.87
CA ASN A 99 -32.83 19.52 -2.63
C ASN A 99 -32.41 20.29 -3.89
N LYS A 100 -33.38 20.89 -4.60
CA LYS A 100 -33.14 21.63 -5.85
C LYS A 100 -32.31 22.91 -5.67
N GLU A 101 -32.19 23.41 -4.45
CA GLU A 101 -31.40 24.61 -4.13
C GLU A 101 -29.93 24.28 -3.80
N ALA A 102 -29.59 23.00 -3.61
CA ALA A 102 -28.23 22.57 -3.31
C ALA A 102 -27.33 22.68 -4.55
N ASP A 103 -26.06 23.02 -4.33
CA ASP A 103 -25.08 23.12 -5.40
C ASP A 103 -24.84 21.75 -6.05
N GLY A 104 -24.89 21.69 -7.38
CA GLY A 104 -24.83 20.43 -8.14
C GLY A 104 -26.11 19.59 -8.18
N ALA A 105 -27.21 19.99 -7.52
CA ALA A 105 -28.47 19.23 -7.54
C ALA A 105 -29.10 19.15 -8.94
N GLY A 106 -29.04 20.24 -9.70
CA GLY A 106 -29.54 20.28 -11.09
C GLY A 106 -28.82 19.29 -12.00
N VAL A 107 -27.51 19.14 -11.79
CA VAL A 107 -26.65 18.19 -12.53
C VAL A 107 -27.01 16.74 -12.21
N ILE A 108 -27.21 16.42 -10.92
CA ILE A 108 -27.63 15.08 -10.48
C ILE A 108 -29.02 14.73 -11.03
N LEU A 109 -29.96 15.69 -11.01
CA LEU A 109 -31.29 15.50 -11.58
C LEU A 109 -31.21 15.27 -13.09
N ALA A 110 -30.41 16.04 -13.83
CA ALA A 110 -30.24 15.85 -15.26
C ALA A 110 -29.70 14.45 -15.57
N ALA A 111 -28.66 13.99 -14.86
CA ALA A 111 -28.12 12.64 -15.02
C ALA A 111 -29.17 11.54 -14.76
N ALA A 112 -30.01 11.71 -13.73
CA ALA A 112 -31.06 10.75 -13.45
C ALA A 112 -32.09 10.66 -14.60
N HIS A 113 -32.52 11.79 -15.15
CA HIS A 113 -33.45 11.80 -16.29
C HIS A 113 -32.83 11.18 -17.54
N ILE A 114 -31.54 11.43 -17.82
CA ILE A 114 -30.83 10.81 -18.95
C ILE A 114 -30.82 9.28 -18.81
N ILE A 115 -30.53 8.75 -17.62
CA ILE A 115 -30.57 7.29 -17.36
C ILE A 115 -31.97 6.74 -17.58
N LEU A 116 -32.99 7.40 -17.04
CA LEU A 116 -34.37 6.96 -17.18
C LEU A 116 -34.85 6.99 -18.64
N GLN A 117 -34.42 7.99 -19.41
CA GLN A 117 -34.65 8.07 -20.85
C GLN A 117 -33.97 6.93 -21.60
N ASN A 118 -32.70 6.65 -21.30
CA ASN A 118 -31.95 5.54 -21.91
C ASN A 118 -32.55 4.16 -21.58
N LEU A 119 -33.16 4.03 -20.41
CA LEU A 119 -33.88 2.83 -19.98
C LEU A 119 -35.30 2.71 -20.58
N GLY A 120 -35.77 3.71 -21.32
CA GLY A 120 -37.11 3.73 -21.92
C GLY A 120 -38.24 4.01 -20.92
N ILE A 121 -37.94 4.60 -19.77
CA ILE A 121 -38.90 4.94 -18.70
C ILE A 121 -38.76 6.41 -18.25
N PRO A 122 -38.89 7.40 -19.16
CA PRO A 122 -38.60 8.81 -18.89
C PRO A 122 -39.49 9.45 -17.81
N ASP A 123 -40.69 8.91 -17.58
CA ASP A 123 -41.66 9.44 -16.61
C ASP A 123 -41.52 8.84 -15.19
N ALA A 124 -40.49 8.03 -14.95
CA ALA A 124 -40.28 7.44 -13.63
C ALA A 124 -39.85 8.49 -12.59
N GLU A 125 -40.45 8.45 -11.41
CA GLU A 125 -40.16 9.39 -10.31
C GLU A 125 -39.03 8.92 -9.38
N GLU A 126 -38.52 7.70 -9.60
CA GLU A 126 -37.53 7.03 -8.76
C GLU A 126 -36.48 6.34 -9.62
N ILE A 127 -35.24 6.29 -9.12
CA ILE A 127 -34.11 5.60 -9.77
C ILE A 127 -33.39 4.71 -8.76
N THR A 128 -32.96 3.53 -9.18
CA THR A 128 -32.26 2.57 -8.32
C THR A 128 -30.75 2.60 -8.52
N LEU A 129 -29.99 2.24 -7.49
CA LEU A 129 -28.53 2.12 -7.59
C LEU A 129 -28.11 1.16 -8.71
N ASP A 130 -28.83 0.06 -8.88
CA ASP A 130 -28.49 -0.96 -9.88
C ASP A 130 -28.70 -0.43 -11.31
N GLN A 131 -29.71 0.43 -11.53
CA GLN A 131 -29.91 1.14 -12.79
C GLN A 131 -28.75 2.12 -13.07
N VAL A 132 -28.27 2.84 -12.06
CA VAL A 132 -27.12 3.76 -12.21
C VAL A 132 -25.80 3.00 -12.42
N MET A 133 -25.67 1.80 -11.86
CA MET A 133 -24.47 0.97 -12.00
C MET A 133 -24.44 0.11 -13.27
N ASP A 134 -25.54 0.01 -14.02
CA ASP A 134 -25.54 -0.75 -15.27
C ASP A 134 -24.59 -0.08 -16.28
N ARG A 135 -23.53 -0.81 -16.66
CA ARG A 135 -22.52 -0.33 -17.59
C ARG A 135 -23.11 0.05 -18.94
N LYS A 136 -24.25 -0.52 -19.34
CA LYS A 136 -24.95 -0.12 -20.58
C LYS A 136 -25.48 1.32 -20.52
N ASN A 137 -25.73 1.86 -19.33
CA ASN A 137 -26.14 3.25 -19.12
C ASN A 137 -24.94 4.21 -18.98
N LEU A 138 -23.75 3.70 -18.66
CA LEU A 138 -22.48 4.45 -18.68
C LEU A 138 -21.89 4.57 -20.09
N VAL A 139 -22.28 3.68 -21.01
CA VAL A 139 -21.99 3.82 -22.44
C VAL A 139 -22.96 4.85 -23.01
N LEU A 140 -22.64 6.12 -22.79
CA LEU A 140 -23.01 7.15 -23.75
C LEU A 140 -22.55 6.65 -25.12
N ASN A 141 -23.44 6.68 -26.10
CA ASN A 141 -23.34 6.04 -27.43
C ASN A 141 -22.19 6.56 -28.34
N SER A 142 -21.04 6.93 -27.81
CA SER A 142 -19.96 7.49 -28.61
C SER A 142 -18.68 7.47 -27.81
N CYS A 143 -17.66 6.85 -28.39
CA CYS A 143 -16.19 6.89 -28.25
C CYS A 143 -15.49 7.95 -27.38
N GLY A 144 -16.14 8.55 -26.38
CA GLY A 144 -15.65 9.66 -25.59
C GLY A 144 -15.68 9.37 -24.10
N ASN A 145 -14.55 9.57 -23.45
CA ASN A 145 -14.31 9.37 -22.02
C ASN A 145 -14.19 10.71 -21.27
N GLY A 146 -14.31 11.84 -21.97
CA GLY A 146 -14.33 13.18 -21.39
C GLY A 146 -12.95 13.76 -21.04
N ASP A 147 -11.84 13.18 -21.50
CA ASP A 147 -10.49 13.71 -21.23
C ASP A 147 -10.03 14.74 -22.28
N GLY A 148 -10.76 14.89 -23.37
CA GLY A 148 -10.44 15.76 -24.50
C GLY A 148 -9.31 15.25 -25.37
N VAL A 149 -9.02 13.94 -25.33
CA VAL A 149 -8.01 13.25 -26.12
C VAL A 149 -8.71 12.33 -27.12
N ILE A 150 -8.34 12.43 -28.39
CA ILE A 150 -8.85 11.53 -29.43
C ILE A 150 -7.75 10.57 -29.89
N THR A 151 -8.11 9.30 -30.05
CA THR A 151 -7.19 8.23 -30.48
C THR A 151 -7.53 7.74 -31.88
N ALA A 152 -6.53 7.22 -32.61
CA ALA A 152 -6.77 6.70 -33.96
C ALA A 152 -7.65 5.44 -33.97
N GLU A 153 -7.65 4.66 -32.88
CA GLU A 153 -8.35 3.37 -32.79
C GLU A 153 -9.86 3.51 -32.54
N ASN A 154 -10.31 4.62 -31.95
CA ASN A 154 -11.70 4.84 -31.57
C ASN A 154 -12.48 5.74 -32.56
N ASN A 155 -12.01 5.84 -33.81
CA ASN A 155 -12.59 6.71 -34.83
C ASN A 155 -13.05 5.92 -36.06
N ASP A 156 -14.34 6.05 -36.43
CA ASP A 156 -14.91 5.41 -37.62
C ASP A 156 -14.45 6.04 -38.94
N ASN A 157 -13.86 7.24 -38.89
CA ASN A 157 -13.36 7.94 -40.06
C ASN A 157 -11.88 7.62 -40.31
N ALA A 158 -11.61 6.84 -41.36
CA ALA A 158 -10.27 6.41 -41.74
C ALA A 158 -9.29 7.57 -41.99
N LEU A 159 -9.76 8.67 -42.59
CA LEU A 159 -8.92 9.85 -42.88
C LEU A 159 -8.51 10.56 -41.59
N LEU A 160 -9.43 10.67 -40.64
CA LEU A 160 -9.14 11.26 -39.33
C LEU A 160 -8.21 10.37 -38.50
N ALA A 161 -8.39 9.04 -38.54
CA ALA A 161 -7.51 8.11 -37.86
C ALA A 161 -6.08 8.15 -38.43
N GLU A 162 -5.93 8.45 -39.72
CA GLU A 162 -4.62 8.69 -40.34
C GLU A 162 -4.03 10.05 -39.93
N TYR A 163 -4.84 11.10 -39.92
CA TYR A 163 -4.44 12.43 -39.43
C TYR A 163 -3.93 12.37 -37.98
N ILE A 164 -4.60 11.64 -37.08
CA ILE A 164 -4.17 11.46 -35.69
C ILE A 164 -2.81 10.76 -35.62
N ARG A 165 -2.58 9.71 -36.43
CA ARG A 165 -1.29 9.00 -36.45
C ARG A 165 -0.15 9.89 -36.94
N ASP A 166 -0.40 10.69 -37.96
CA ASP A 166 0.60 11.63 -38.48
C ASP A 166 0.86 12.77 -37.49
N ALA A 167 -0.18 13.31 -36.85
CA ALA A 167 -0.05 14.31 -35.80
C ALA A 167 0.79 13.79 -34.63
N ILE A 168 0.58 12.54 -34.21
CA ILE A 168 1.39 11.87 -33.19
C ILE A 168 2.86 11.77 -33.61
N PHE A 169 3.11 11.38 -34.87
CA PHE A 169 4.46 11.24 -35.40
C PHE A 169 5.20 12.58 -35.50
N VAL A 170 4.50 13.65 -35.82
CA VAL A 170 5.09 14.98 -36.05
C VAL A 170 5.22 15.78 -34.75
N CYS A 171 4.15 15.87 -33.96
CA CYS A 171 4.06 16.78 -32.83
C CYS A 171 4.18 16.09 -31.45
N GLY A 172 4.10 14.75 -31.40
CA GLY A 172 4.05 13.96 -30.16
C GLY A 172 2.64 13.52 -29.79
N SER A 173 2.48 12.81 -28.67
CA SER A 173 1.19 12.28 -28.20
C SER A 173 0.93 12.60 -26.72
N VAL A 174 -0.35 12.59 -26.35
CA VAL A 174 -0.83 12.60 -24.96
C VAL A 174 -1.53 11.27 -24.69
N PRO A 175 -1.30 10.63 -23.52
CA PRO A 175 -1.99 9.41 -23.17
C PRO A 175 -3.47 9.67 -22.84
N ASP A 176 -4.35 8.92 -23.48
CA ASP A 176 -5.79 8.83 -23.18
C ASP A 176 -6.05 8.11 -21.85
N VAL A 177 -7.25 8.22 -21.26
CA VAL A 177 -7.66 7.45 -20.06
C VAL A 177 -7.46 5.93 -20.23
N THR A 178 -7.60 5.41 -21.46
CA THR A 178 -7.36 3.99 -21.77
C THR A 178 -5.87 3.63 -21.85
N GLY A 179 -4.98 4.62 -21.83
CA GLY A 179 -3.53 4.47 -21.97
C GLY A 179 -3.04 4.44 -23.42
N LEU A 180 -3.94 4.58 -24.40
CA LEU A 180 -3.59 4.68 -25.82
C LEU A 180 -3.03 6.08 -26.16
N PRO A 181 -2.09 6.18 -27.12
CA PRO A 181 -1.59 7.47 -27.56
C PRO A 181 -2.64 8.19 -28.42
N GLY A 182 -2.93 9.44 -28.06
CA GLY A 182 -3.85 10.32 -28.78
C GLY A 182 -3.32 11.74 -28.94
N ILE A 183 -4.19 12.61 -29.43
CA ILE A 183 -3.94 14.05 -29.58
C ILE A 183 -5.02 14.86 -28.88
N ASP A 184 -4.63 15.99 -28.31
CA ASP A 184 -5.52 16.98 -27.70
C ASP A 184 -5.62 18.23 -28.58
N LEU A 185 -6.29 19.27 -28.06
CA LEU A 185 -6.46 20.53 -28.78
C LEU A 185 -5.10 21.18 -29.10
N GLU A 186 -4.16 21.19 -28.15
CA GLU A 186 -2.84 21.82 -28.33
C GLU A 186 -2.05 21.15 -29.46
N ILE A 187 -2.00 19.82 -29.47
CA ILE A 187 -1.33 19.05 -30.53
C ILE A 187 -2.03 19.25 -31.89
N THR A 188 -3.36 19.29 -31.90
CA THR A 188 -4.15 19.49 -33.13
C THR A 188 -3.86 20.87 -33.75
N GLU A 189 -3.82 21.92 -32.94
CA GLU A 189 -3.50 23.28 -33.41
C GLU A 189 -2.06 23.41 -33.87
N LYS A 190 -1.12 22.82 -33.13
CA LYS A 190 0.30 22.78 -33.51
C LYS A 190 0.50 22.08 -34.84
N PHE A 191 -0.11 20.89 -35.02
CA PHE A 191 0.02 20.12 -36.25
C PHE A 191 -0.60 20.85 -37.45
N ARG A 192 -1.77 21.49 -37.27
CA ARG A 192 -2.34 22.37 -38.30
C ARG A 192 -1.38 23.49 -38.70
N GLY A 193 -0.76 24.17 -37.73
CA GLY A 193 0.21 25.23 -38.01
C GLY A 193 1.42 24.73 -38.81
N GLU A 194 1.91 23.53 -38.51
CA GLU A 194 3.01 22.89 -39.27
C GLU A 194 2.58 22.51 -40.70
N LEU A 195 1.37 21.98 -40.88
CA LEU A 195 0.80 21.67 -42.21
C LEU A 195 0.65 22.93 -43.06
N GLU A 196 0.07 24.00 -42.51
CA GLU A 196 -0.11 25.29 -43.21
C GLU A 196 1.23 25.92 -43.59
N HIS A 197 2.21 25.89 -42.68
CA HIS A 197 3.55 26.39 -42.95
C HIS A 197 4.23 25.59 -44.07
N CYS A 198 4.12 24.26 -44.04
CA CYS A 198 4.70 23.37 -45.04
C CYS A 198 4.05 23.56 -46.41
N HIS A 199 2.72 23.61 -46.46
CA HIS A 199 1.97 23.84 -47.69
C HIS A 199 2.26 25.22 -48.30
N LYS A 200 2.31 26.27 -47.47
CA LYS A 200 2.65 27.61 -47.92
C LYS A 200 4.06 27.69 -48.50
N TRP A 201 5.04 27.04 -47.86
CA TRP A 201 6.41 26.98 -48.37
C TRP A 201 6.52 26.23 -49.71
N HIS A 202 5.76 25.15 -49.91
CA HIS A 202 5.72 24.40 -51.17
C HIS A 202 5.15 25.23 -52.34
N LEU A 203 4.15 26.09 -52.05
CA LEU A 203 3.50 26.97 -53.03
C LEU A 203 4.32 28.22 -53.40
N GLU A 204 5.41 28.55 -52.69
CA GLU A 204 6.23 29.72 -53.03
C GLU A 204 6.85 29.57 -54.43
N GLU A 205 6.71 30.61 -55.27
CA GLU A 205 7.21 30.60 -56.65
C GLU A 205 8.75 30.42 -56.68
N LYS A 206 9.20 29.32 -57.29
CA LYS A 206 10.63 29.00 -57.47
C LYS A 206 11.20 29.68 -58.71
N GLY A 207 11.26 31.02 -58.66
CA GLY A 207 11.72 31.86 -59.76
C GLY A 207 13.25 32.04 -59.85
N GLU A 208 13.69 32.84 -60.83
CA GLU A 208 15.10 33.15 -61.11
C GLU A 208 15.83 33.76 -59.91
N ALA A 209 15.11 34.43 -59.00
CA ALA A 209 15.71 35.04 -57.82
C ALA A 209 16.08 34.01 -56.71
N LEU A 210 15.44 32.82 -56.69
CA LEU A 210 15.77 31.68 -55.82
C LEU A 210 16.81 30.74 -56.44
N PHE A 211 16.86 30.72 -57.77
CA PHE A 211 17.78 29.93 -58.59
C PHE A 211 18.58 30.81 -59.56
N PRO A 212 19.38 31.78 -59.06
CA PRO A 212 20.11 32.74 -59.89
C PRO A 212 21.10 32.12 -60.89
N PHE A 213 21.49 30.86 -60.66
CA PHE A 213 22.42 30.10 -61.49
C PHE A 213 21.81 28.79 -61.98
N TRP A 214 20.48 28.69 -62.01
CA TRP A 214 19.74 27.50 -62.44
C TRP A 214 20.22 26.24 -61.69
N GLU A 215 20.59 25.17 -62.41
CA GLU A 215 21.07 23.89 -61.88
C GLU A 215 22.29 24.03 -60.95
N LYS A 216 23.18 24.99 -61.21
CA LYS A 216 24.39 25.22 -60.39
C LYS A 216 24.11 25.96 -59.08
N THR A 217 22.91 26.52 -58.89
CA THR A 217 22.58 27.30 -57.68
C THR A 217 22.72 26.48 -56.42
N GLY A 218 22.25 25.22 -56.42
CA GLY A 218 22.26 24.37 -55.24
C GLY A 218 23.69 24.08 -54.76
N GLU A 219 24.55 23.65 -55.67
CA GLU A 219 25.96 23.36 -55.39
C GLU A 219 26.75 24.62 -55.02
N PHE A 220 26.50 25.73 -55.70
CA PHE A 220 27.18 26.99 -55.38
C PHE A 220 26.75 27.52 -54.00
N TYR A 221 25.47 27.41 -53.66
CA TYR A 221 24.96 27.83 -52.35
C TYR A 221 25.50 26.98 -51.20
N SER A 222 25.62 25.65 -51.37
CA SER A 222 26.20 24.79 -50.31
C SER A 222 27.66 25.13 -50.04
N ARG A 223 28.45 25.44 -51.07
CA ARG A 223 29.83 25.92 -50.90
C ARG A 223 29.90 27.31 -50.29
N TYR A 224 28.98 28.21 -50.67
CA TYR A 224 28.88 29.55 -50.10
C TYR A 224 28.58 29.51 -48.60
N ILE A 225 27.54 28.79 -48.16
CA ILE A 225 27.10 28.80 -46.76
C ILE A 225 28.16 28.21 -45.81
N GLU A 226 28.97 27.25 -46.30
CA GLU A 226 30.11 26.70 -45.56
C GLU A 226 31.24 27.71 -45.37
N LEU A 227 31.47 28.58 -46.36
CA LEU A 227 32.59 29.52 -46.40
C LEU A 227 32.24 30.94 -45.93
N GLU A 228 30.96 31.25 -45.80
CA GLU A 228 30.46 32.61 -45.56
C GLU A 228 31.14 33.27 -44.36
N SER A 229 31.08 32.60 -43.20
CA SER A 229 31.63 33.11 -41.94
C SER A 229 33.15 33.32 -41.99
N GLU A 230 33.89 32.44 -42.68
CA GLU A 230 35.35 32.49 -42.77
C GLU A 230 35.82 33.55 -43.77
N ILE A 231 35.14 33.72 -44.90
CA ILE A 231 35.45 34.76 -45.89
C ILE A 231 35.03 36.15 -45.37
N ASP A 232 33.89 36.27 -44.67
CA ASP A 232 33.52 37.53 -44.01
C ASP A 232 34.53 37.92 -42.93
N ARG A 233 34.96 36.94 -42.10
CA ARG A 233 36.02 37.16 -41.10
C ARG A 233 37.33 37.61 -41.76
N TYR A 234 37.70 37.03 -42.90
CA TYR A 234 38.89 37.44 -43.66
C TYR A 234 38.83 38.92 -44.07
N PHE A 235 37.72 39.38 -44.67
CA PHE A 235 37.60 40.78 -45.09
C PHE A 235 37.55 41.74 -43.90
N VAL A 236 36.92 41.37 -42.78
CA VAL A 236 36.98 42.15 -41.53
C VAL A 236 38.43 42.34 -41.06
N LEU A 237 39.24 41.27 -41.12
CA LEU A 237 40.66 41.33 -40.77
C LEU A 237 41.49 42.17 -41.76
N CYS A 238 41.17 42.13 -43.06
CA CYS A 238 41.80 42.98 -44.07
C CYS A 238 41.59 44.47 -43.76
N HIS A 239 40.35 44.87 -43.42
CA HIS A 239 40.06 46.25 -43.00
C HIS A 239 40.79 46.65 -41.71
N ALA A 240 40.90 45.73 -40.75
CA ALA A 240 41.61 45.98 -39.49
C ALA A 240 43.11 46.25 -39.70
N ILE A 241 43.74 45.60 -40.69
CA ILE A 241 45.16 45.83 -41.02
C ILE A 241 45.37 47.02 -41.98
N SER A 242 44.40 47.39 -42.81
CA SER A 242 44.51 48.56 -43.70
C SER A 242 44.35 49.89 -42.96
N GLY A 243 43.55 49.93 -41.89
CA GLY A 243 43.35 51.13 -41.06
C GLY A 243 44.49 51.45 -40.08
N ASN A 244 45.27 50.44 -39.71
CA ASN A 244 46.46 50.57 -38.86
C ASN A 244 47.70 50.43 -39.75
N GLY A 245 48.26 51.56 -40.19
CA GLY A 245 49.39 51.61 -41.13
C GLY A 245 50.41 50.49 -40.92
N ALA A 246 50.79 49.83 -42.03
CA ALA A 246 51.69 48.68 -42.09
C ALA A 246 52.80 48.73 -41.03
N GLY A 247 52.67 47.96 -39.95
CA GLY A 247 53.70 48.00 -38.91
C GLY A 247 53.42 47.42 -37.53
N GLN A 248 52.20 46.97 -37.21
CA GLN A 248 51.99 46.19 -35.98
C GLN A 248 51.36 44.85 -36.33
N SER A 249 52.25 43.91 -36.66
CA SER A 249 52.03 42.49 -36.45
C SER A 249 51.25 42.32 -35.15
N ALA A 250 50.02 41.82 -35.23
CA ALA A 250 49.46 41.07 -34.11
C ALA A 250 50.58 40.14 -33.64
N SER A 251 50.92 40.22 -32.37
CA SER A 251 52.03 39.48 -31.76
C SER A 251 52.07 38.07 -32.36
N LEU A 252 53.11 37.79 -33.16
CA LEU A 252 53.49 36.41 -33.42
C LEU A 252 53.82 35.88 -32.04
N MET A 253 52.85 35.25 -31.38
CA MET A 253 53.14 34.31 -30.31
C MET A 253 54.26 33.45 -30.88
N SER A 254 55.41 33.42 -30.20
CA SER A 254 56.51 32.55 -30.60
C SER A 254 55.99 31.12 -30.55
N LEU A 255 55.53 30.62 -31.70
CA LEU A 255 55.03 29.27 -31.84
C LEU A 255 56.23 28.35 -31.75
N ASP A 256 56.27 27.53 -30.71
CA ASP A 256 57.22 26.44 -30.61
C ASP A 256 56.84 25.36 -31.65
N PRO A 257 57.66 25.11 -32.68
CA PRO A 257 57.37 24.11 -33.71
C PRO A 257 57.24 22.68 -33.18
N LEU A 258 57.63 22.43 -31.92
CA LEU A 258 57.53 21.15 -31.25
C LEU A 258 56.23 20.99 -30.43
N ASN A 259 55.42 22.05 -30.28
CA ASN A 259 54.14 22.01 -29.58
C ASN A 259 52.97 21.76 -30.55
N ASN A 260 52.66 20.48 -30.78
CA ASN A 260 51.59 20.07 -31.69
C ASN A 260 50.21 20.67 -31.34
N GLN A 261 49.88 20.80 -30.06
CA GLN A 261 48.59 21.38 -29.64
C GLN A 261 48.55 22.89 -29.92
N GLY A 262 49.64 23.60 -29.59
CA GLY A 262 49.74 25.04 -29.87
C GLY A 262 49.71 25.36 -31.37
N MET A 263 50.30 24.49 -32.22
CA MET A 263 50.17 24.63 -33.68
C MET A 263 48.74 24.37 -34.15
N SER A 264 48.06 23.33 -33.64
CA SER A 264 46.67 23.04 -34.01
C SER A 264 45.72 24.18 -33.58
N ASP A 265 45.86 24.70 -32.36
CA ASP A 265 45.05 25.80 -31.86
C ASP A 265 45.29 27.10 -32.66
N PHE A 266 46.53 27.35 -33.09
CA PHE A 266 46.84 28.48 -33.98
C PHE A 266 46.19 28.31 -35.35
N MET A 267 46.27 27.12 -35.95
CA MET A 267 45.67 26.83 -37.26
C MET A 267 44.13 26.92 -37.20
N ALA A 268 43.51 26.45 -36.12
CA ALA A 268 42.07 26.56 -35.90
C ALA A 268 41.60 28.01 -35.70
N ASN A 269 42.45 28.91 -35.20
CA ASN A 269 42.11 30.31 -34.94
C ASN A 269 42.58 31.29 -36.03
N ALA A 270 43.51 30.88 -36.88
CA ALA A 270 44.00 31.67 -38.01
C ALA A 270 42.91 31.90 -39.07
N PRO A 271 42.95 33.03 -39.78
CA PRO A 271 42.05 33.27 -40.92
C PRO A 271 42.28 32.25 -42.03
N CYS A 272 41.32 32.17 -42.95
CA CYS A 272 41.36 31.23 -44.07
C CYS A 272 42.50 31.50 -45.07
N ALA A 273 42.97 32.75 -45.15
CA ALA A 273 44.16 33.20 -45.87
C ALA A 273 44.83 34.34 -45.10
N MET A 274 46.08 34.68 -45.44
CA MET A 274 46.75 35.84 -44.84
C MET A 274 46.03 37.13 -45.29
N PRO A 275 45.59 38.01 -44.35
CA PRO A 275 44.84 39.22 -44.70
C PRO A 275 45.64 40.13 -45.65
N ASP A 276 44.98 40.61 -46.70
CA ASP A 276 45.56 41.48 -47.73
C ASP A 276 45.00 42.91 -47.55
N PRO A 277 45.86 43.95 -47.40
CA PRO A 277 45.40 45.33 -47.28
C PRO A 277 44.51 45.81 -48.43
N GLU A 278 44.68 45.24 -49.63
CA GLU A 278 43.87 45.56 -50.81
C GLU A 278 42.51 44.84 -50.81
N CYS A 279 42.23 44.02 -49.78
CA CYS A 279 41.00 43.23 -49.63
C CYS A 279 40.77 42.29 -50.83
N ILE A 280 41.81 41.53 -51.19
CA ILE A 280 41.78 40.53 -52.28
C ILE A 280 42.09 39.14 -51.72
N LEU A 281 41.11 38.25 -51.77
CA LEU A 281 41.30 36.85 -51.38
C LEU A 281 41.85 36.05 -52.58
N SER A 282 43.09 35.56 -52.46
CA SER A 282 43.81 34.84 -53.53
C SER A 282 43.94 33.34 -53.23
N ALA A 283 43.60 32.50 -54.20
CA ALA A 283 43.80 31.05 -54.18
C ALA A 283 45.25 30.63 -54.48
N ALA A 284 46.07 31.53 -55.02
CA ALA A 284 47.48 31.27 -55.36
C ALA A 284 48.45 31.53 -54.18
N GLY A 285 47.96 32.12 -53.09
CA GLY A 285 48.72 32.43 -51.88
C GLY A 285 48.67 31.33 -50.83
N TRP A 286 49.25 31.59 -49.66
CA TRP A 286 49.11 30.69 -48.51
C TRP A 286 47.64 30.65 -48.06
N LEU A 287 47.09 29.44 -47.99
CA LEU A 287 45.76 29.16 -47.47
C LEU A 287 45.88 28.29 -46.22
N ASN A 288 45.00 28.53 -45.26
CA ASN A 288 44.92 27.72 -44.06
C ASN A 288 44.50 26.28 -44.44
N PRO A 289 45.30 25.24 -44.14
CA PRO A 289 44.98 23.84 -44.42
C PRO A 289 43.68 23.34 -43.80
N GLU A 290 43.16 23.94 -42.72
CA GLU A 290 41.90 23.51 -42.11
C GLU A 290 40.69 24.25 -42.68
N LYS A 291 40.87 25.52 -43.04
CA LYS A 291 39.76 26.45 -43.36
C LYS A 291 39.72 26.94 -44.80
N GLY A 292 40.89 26.98 -45.44
CA GLY A 292 41.10 27.57 -46.76
C GLY A 292 41.04 26.57 -47.92
N LEU A 293 41.08 25.26 -47.67
CA LEU A 293 41.16 24.23 -48.72
C LEU A 293 40.00 24.28 -49.73
N LYS A 294 38.81 24.72 -49.31
CA LYS A 294 37.62 24.82 -50.17
C LYS A 294 37.56 26.13 -50.97
N ILE A 295 38.39 27.12 -50.65
CA ILE A 295 38.39 28.46 -51.27
C ILE A 295 38.74 28.43 -52.75
N PRO A 296 39.79 27.71 -53.23
CA PRO A 296 40.12 27.67 -54.65
C PRO A 296 38.96 27.14 -55.51
N ALA A 297 38.30 26.07 -55.06
CA ALA A 297 37.17 25.47 -55.76
C ALA A 297 35.93 26.38 -55.75
N PHE A 298 35.75 27.17 -54.70
CA PHE A 298 34.69 28.17 -54.63
C PHE A 298 34.96 29.35 -55.58
N ILE A 299 36.18 29.90 -55.61
CA ILE A 299 36.55 31.02 -56.49
C ILE A 299 36.47 30.62 -57.96
N ALA A 300 36.95 29.41 -58.31
CA ALA A 300 36.82 28.89 -59.67
C ALA A 300 35.35 28.79 -60.11
N MET A 301 34.47 28.29 -59.22
CA MET A 301 33.03 28.22 -59.49
C MET A 301 32.38 29.60 -59.55
N ALA A 302 32.78 30.55 -58.69
CA ALA A 302 32.32 31.93 -58.76
C ALA A 302 32.70 32.60 -60.09
N HIS A 303 33.90 32.30 -60.62
CA HIS A 303 34.33 32.77 -61.95
C HIS A 303 33.51 32.13 -63.08
N GLU A 304 33.26 30.81 -63.05
CA GLU A 304 32.38 30.14 -64.01
C GLU A 304 30.97 30.75 -64.05
N LEU A 305 30.47 31.17 -62.88
CA LEU A 305 29.17 31.82 -62.72
C LEU A 305 29.21 33.34 -62.95
N ARG A 306 30.34 33.88 -63.41
CA ARG A 306 30.58 35.31 -63.69
C ARG A 306 30.39 36.24 -62.48
N MET A 307 30.58 35.70 -61.27
CA MET A 307 30.57 36.46 -60.02
C MET A 307 31.95 36.96 -59.62
N ALA A 308 33.02 36.34 -60.13
CA ALA A 308 34.41 36.78 -60.01
C ALA A 308 35.04 36.98 -61.39
N ALA A 309 35.88 38.01 -61.55
CA ALA A 309 36.58 38.29 -62.81
C ALA A 309 37.79 37.38 -63.06
N SER A 310 38.31 36.72 -62.02
CA SER A 310 39.47 35.82 -62.09
C SER A 310 39.14 34.45 -61.49
N PRO A 311 39.65 33.34 -62.06
CA PRO A 311 39.47 32.01 -61.48
C PRO A 311 40.29 31.77 -60.20
N GLU A 312 41.19 32.69 -59.84
CA GLU A 312 42.11 32.54 -58.71
C GLU A 312 41.94 33.61 -57.62
N LYS A 313 41.15 34.66 -57.86
CA LYS A 313 41.01 35.79 -56.93
C LYS A 313 39.56 36.24 -56.82
N ILE A 314 39.15 36.66 -55.63
CA ILE A 314 37.88 37.33 -55.39
C ILE A 314 38.09 38.58 -54.52
N THR A 315 37.56 39.70 -54.98
CA THR A 315 37.56 40.97 -54.24
C THR A 315 36.40 41.04 -53.25
N GLU A 316 36.47 41.92 -52.25
CA GLU A 316 35.33 42.11 -51.34
C GLU A 316 34.06 42.54 -52.10
N GLN A 317 34.18 43.38 -53.14
CA GLN A 317 33.03 43.81 -53.93
C GLN A 317 32.35 42.64 -54.65
N GLU A 318 33.14 41.72 -55.21
CA GLU A 318 32.63 40.48 -55.84
C GLU A 318 32.01 39.54 -54.80
N TRP A 319 32.63 39.42 -53.62
CA TRP A 319 32.08 38.64 -52.52
C TRP A 319 30.73 39.19 -52.01
N ARG A 320 30.59 40.51 -51.85
CA ARG A 320 29.33 41.15 -51.48
C ARG A 320 28.24 40.94 -52.55
N LYS A 321 28.60 40.95 -53.84
CA LYS A 321 27.68 40.59 -54.94
C LYS A 321 27.20 39.14 -54.82
N VAL A 322 28.06 38.21 -54.42
CA VAL A 322 27.66 36.80 -54.16
C VAL A 322 26.65 36.73 -53.01
N ILE A 323 26.93 37.39 -51.89
CA ILE A 323 26.01 37.44 -50.74
C ILE A 323 24.65 38.00 -51.18
N GLU A 324 24.64 39.13 -51.91
CA GLU A 324 23.42 39.77 -52.38
C GLU A 324 22.61 38.85 -53.32
N LYS A 325 23.29 38.17 -54.25
CA LYS A 325 22.65 37.28 -55.23
C LYS A 325 22.06 36.02 -54.59
N LEU A 326 22.63 35.54 -53.48
CA LEU A 326 22.15 34.36 -52.75
C LEU A 326 21.24 34.68 -51.56
N LYS A 327 21.05 35.97 -51.23
CA LYS A 327 20.28 36.41 -50.06
C LYS A 327 18.87 35.84 -50.01
N GLN A 328 18.10 35.95 -51.10
CA GLN A 328 16.72 35.46 -51.14
C GLN A 328 16.64 33.93 -50.98
N ARG A 329 17.61 33.19 -51.55
CA ARG A 329 17.72 31.75 -51.35
C ARG A 329 18.04 31.39 -49.90
N LYS A 330 18.90 32.16 -49.24
CA LYS A 330 19.23 31.97 -47.81
C LYS A 330 18.01 32.19 -46.93
N GLU A 331 17.29 33.28 -47.14
CA GLU A 331 16.05 33.61 -46.42
C GLU A 331 14.93 32.60 -46.68
N TRP A 332 14.87 32.01 -47.88
CA TRP A 332 13.93 30.93 -48.21
C TRP A 332 14.29 29.60 -47.54
N LEU A 333 15.57 29.20 -47.58
CA LEU A 333 16.03 27.96 -46.94
C LEU A 333 15.91 28.02 -45.41
N SER A 334 16.07 29.19 -44.79
CA SER A 334 15.83 29.36 -43.35
C SER A 334 14.36 29.21 -42.94
N ARG A 335 13.42 29.29 -43.90
CA ARG A 335 11.98 29.08 -43.70
C ARG A 335 11.51 27.71 -44.15
N THR A 336 12.45 26.81 -44.50
CA THR A 336 12.10 25.42 -44.81
C THR A 336 11.49 24.80 -43.56
N PRO A 337 10.34 24.11 -43.67
CA PRO A 337 9.79 23.37 -42.55
C PRO A 337 10.86 22.43 -42.00
N THR A 338 10.93 22.27 -40.68
CA THR A 338 11.92 21.41 -40.02
C THR A 338 11.22 20.31 -39.25
N GLY A 339 11.89 19.17 -39.06
CA GLY A 339 11.34 18.03 -38.34
C GLY A 339 10.58 17.04 -39.22
N ASN A 340 9.75 16.23 -38.56
CA ASN A 340 9.09 15.07 -39.14
C ASN A 340 8.02 15.42 -40.18
N ILE A 341 7.51 16.66 -40.18
CA ILE A 341 6.52 17.16 -41.16
C ILE A 341 6.98 17.00 -42.61
N ASN A 342 8.29 17.07 -42.87
CA ASN A 342 8.88 16.91 -44.21
C ASN A 342 8.82 15.49 -44.76
N THR A 343 8.55 14.49 -43.91
CA THR A 343 8.42 13.10 -44.35
C THR A 343 7.03 12.78 -44.87
N LEU A 344 6.04 13.65 -44.62
CA LEU A 344 4.69 13.48 -45.11
C LEU A 344 4.63 13.87 -46.60
N PRO A 345 3.95 13.07 -47.46
CA PRO A 345 3.76 13.42 -48.85
C PRO A 345 2.97 14.73 -49.03
N GLU A 346 3.37 15.57 -49.99
CA GLU A 346 2.72 16.86 -50.27
C GLU A 346 1.22 16.69 -50.60
N ASP A 347 0.86 15.65 -51.37
CA ASP A 347 -0.53 15.35 -51.70
C ASP A 347 -1.39 15.10 -50.45
N LYS A 348 -0.81 14.51 -49.41
CA LYS A 348 -1.46 14.21 -48.14
C LYS A 348 -1.66 15.47 -47.29
N ILE A 349 -0.64 16.32 -47.23
CA ILE A 349 -0.71 17.63 -46.56
C ILE A 349 -1.82 18.48 -47.19
N ARG A 350 -1.88 18.51 -48.53
CA ARG A 350 -2.94 19.20 -49.26
C ARG A 350 -4.31 18.61 -48.96
N GLU A 351 -4.45 17.28 -48.98
CA GLU A 351 -5.71 16.61 -48.65
C GLU A 351 -6.23 16.94 -47.24
N TYR A 352 -5.33 17.00 -46.24
CA TYR A 352 -5.71 17.38 -44.87
C TYR A 352 -6.19 18.82 -44.74
N LEU A 353 -5.57 19.75 -45.46
CA LEU A 353 -5.97 21.16 -45.46
C LEU A 353 -7.25 21.40 -46.28
N GLU A 354 -7.39 20.76 -47.45
CA GLU A 354 -8.57 20.89 -48.31
C GLU A 354 -9.85 20.33 -47.68
N LYS A 355 -9.74 19.20 -46.98
CA LYS A 355 -10.87 18.56 -46.30
C LYS A 355 -11.09 19.07 -44.87
N ASP A 356 -10.26 20.01 -44.42
CA ASP A 356 -10.25 20.57 -43.07
C ASP A 356 -10.38 19.51 -41.97
N VAL A 357 -9.51 18.49 -42.04
CA VAL A 357 -9.50 17.38 -41.08
C VAL A 357 -9.18 17.89 -39.66
N SER A 358 -8.49 19.03 -39.56
CA SER A 358 -8.21 19.72 -38.31
C SER A 358 -9.49 20.16 -37.59
N ALA A 359 -10.46 20.75 -38.31
CA ALA A 359 -11.74 21.13 -37.72
C ALA A 359 -12.55 19.92 -37.28
N MET A 360 -12.47 18.81 -38.04
CA MET A 360 -13.10 17.54 -37.65
C MET A 360 -12.53 16.99 -36.34
N ALA A 361 -11.21 17.06 -36.16
CA ALA A 361 -10.53 16.67 -34.92
C ALA A 361 -10.96 17.55 -33.74
N VAL A 362 -10.99 18.88 -33.93
CA VAL A 362 -11.43 19.84 -32.90
C VAL A 362 -12.88 19.56 -32.48
N GLN A 363 -13.79 19.34 -33.43
CA GLN A 363 -15.19 19.03 -33.12
C GLN A 363 -15.35 17.76 -32.29
N LEU A 364 -14.55 16.72 -32.56
CA LEU A 364 -14.58 15.48 -31.78
C LEU A 364 -13.99 15.67 -30.38
N ILE A 365 -12.92 16.46 -30.24
CA ILE A 365 -12.34 16.81 -28.93
C ILE A 365 -13.35 17.63 -28.10
N GLU A 366 -14.05 18.58 -28.70
CA GLU A 366 -15.09 19.36 -28.01
C GLU A 366 -16.28 18.49 -27.62
N LYS A 367 -16.72 17.60 -28.51
CA LYS A 367 -17.79 16.64 -28.22
C LYS A 367 -17.40 15.69 -27.09
N ASP A 368 -16.15 15.24 -27.06
CA ASP A 368 -15.63 14.42 -25.96
C ASP A 368 -15.60 15.21 -24.64
N ARG A 369 -15.07 16.43 -24.63
CA ARG A 369 -15.06 17.28 -23.43
C ARG A 369 -16.46 17.53 -22.86
N ALA A 370 -17.48 17.64 -23.72
CA ALA A 370 -18.87 17.78 -23.28
C ALA A 370 -19.39 16.53 -22.51
N VAL A 371 -18.86 15.34 -22.83
CA VAL A 371 -19.19 14.09 -22.11
C VAL A 371 -18.66 14.09 -20.67
N LYS A 372 -17.59 14.86 -20.37
CA LYS A 372 -17.02 14.94 -19.03
C LYS A 372 -18.05 15.41 -17.99
N GLU A 373 -18.81 16.45 -18.31
CA GLU A 373 -19.84 16.99 -17.41
C GLU A 373 -20.91 15.94 -17.13
N GLU A 374 -21.28 15.14 -18.15
CA GLU A 374 -22.20 14.03 -17.99
C GLU A 374 -21.61 12.95 -17.07
N ILE A 375 -20.37 12.50 -17.30
CA ILE A 375 -19.67 11.50 -16.47
C ILE A 375 -19.58 11.95 -15.00
N GLU A 376 -19.22 13.21 -14.74
CA GLU A 376 -19.18 13.77 -13.39
C GLU A 376 -20.57 13.82 -12.74
N ALA A 377 -21.62 14.06 -13.53
CA ALA A 377 -23.00 14.01 -13.09
C ALA A 377 -23.43 12.58 -12.69
N TYR A 378 -23.09 11.57 -13.50
CA TYR A 378 -23.31 10.15 -13.17
C TYR A 378 -22.60 9.75 -11.88
N ALA A 379 -21.33 10.14 -11.74
CA ALA A 379 -20.55 9.86 -10.55
C ALA A 379 -21.18 10.50 -9.30
N SER A 380 -21.69 11.73 -9.42
CA SER A 380 -22.37 12.46 -8.36
C SER A 380 -23.71 11.82 -7.97
N LEU A 381 -24.49 11.38 -8.95
CA LEU A 381 -25.74 10.63 -8.72
C LEU A 381 -25.46 9.30 -8.01
N LYS A 382 -24.48 8.52 -8.49
CA LYS A 382 -24.05 7.28 -7.84
C LYS A 382 -23.60 7.54 -6.40
N LYS A 383 -22.83 8.60 -6.17
CA LYS A 383 -22.38 9.02 -4.84
C LYS A 383 -23.56 9.30 -3.92
N LEU A 384 -24.58 10.01 -4.39
CA LEU A 384 -25.76 10.34 -3.60
C LEU A 384 -26.52 9.08 -3.15
N ILE A 385 -26.79 8.16 -4.07
CA ILE A 385 -27.51 6.91 -3.75
C ILE A 385 -26.69 6.02 -2.81
N LEU A 386 -25.37 5.90 -3.04
CA LEU A 386 -24.49 5.14 -2.15
C LEU A 386 -24.44 5.74 -0.75
N TYR A 387 -24.34 7.06 -0.63
CA TYR A 387 -24.36 7.72 0.68
C TYR A 387 -25.70 7.51 1.38
N GLN A 388 -26.83 7.64 0.67
CA GLN A 388 -28.16 7.34 1.22
C GLN A 388 -28.24 5.90 1.75
N HIS A 389 -27.82 4.92 0.96
CA HIS A 389 -27.88 3.50 1.31
C HIS A 389 -26.96 3.15 2.49
N CYS A 390 -25.75 3.71 2.51
CA CYS A 390 -24.66 3.19 3.34
C CYS A 390 -24.39 3.96 4.63
N MET A 391 -24.73 5.26 4.68
CA MET A 391 -24.19 6.16 5.70
C MET A 391 -24.60 5.78 7.13
N ILE A 392 -25.87 5.42 7.36
CA ILE A 392 -26.37 5.09 8.71
C ILE A 392 -25.69 3.82 9.25
N GLU A 393 -25.57 2.78 8.44
CA GLU A 393 -24.90 1.55 8.88
C GLU A 393 -23.42 1.79 9.12
N TYR A 394 -22.74 2.50 8.22
CA TYR A 394 -21.33 2.84 8.36
C TYR A 394 -21.06 3.63 9.65
N VAL A 395 -21.84 4.68 9.90
CA VAL A 395 -21.69 5.54 11.08
C VAL A 395 -21.99 4.78 12.39
N ASN A 396 -22.91 3.80 12.38
CA ASN A 396 -23.17 2.88 13.49
C ASN A 396 -22.13 1.75 13.65
N ASN A 397 -21.04 1.79 12.87
CA ASN A 397 -19.83 0.99 13.06
C ASN A 397 -18.57 1.86 13.22
N PHE A 398 -18.68 3.19 13.14
CA PHE A 398 -17.56 4.15 13.24
C PHE A 398 -17.76 5.12 14.41
N ILE A 399 -18.80 5.97 14.36
CA ILE A 399 -19.09 6.94 15.43
C ILE A 399 -19.69 6.23 16.65
N ASN A 400 -20.55 5.24 16.39
CA ASN A 400 -21.12 4.34 17.39
C ASN A 400 -20.67 2.90 17.09
N LEU A 401 -20.42 2.10 18.12
CA LEU A 401 -20.00 0.69 18.03
C LEU A 401 -21.08 -0.28 18.54
N SER A 402 -22.35 0.12 18.58
CA SER A 402 -23.46 -0.73 19.02
C SER A 402 -23.55 -2.01 18.20
N ARG A 403 -23.31 -1.92 16.89
CA ARG A 403 -23.34 -3.06 15.97
C ARG A 403 -22.32 -4.13 16.34
N LEU A 404 -21.14 -3.75 16.83
CA LEU A 404 -20.10 -4.70 17.26
C LEU A 404 -20.57 -5.61 18.41
N PHE A 405 -21.51 -5.15 19.24
CA PHE A 405 -21.99 -5.89 20.40
C PHE A 405 -23.36 -6.54 20.17
N ASN A 406 -23.92 -6.47 18.96
CA ASN A 406 -25.15 -7.16 18.61
C ASN A 406 -24.84 -8.64 18.32
N PRO A 407 -25.39 -9.62 19.07
CA PRO A 407 -25.17 -11.04 18.76
C PRO A 407 -25.95 -11.54 17.54
N GLU A 408 -26.97 -10.79 17.08
CA GLU A 408 -27.85 -11.22 15.98
C GLU A 408 -27.25 -10.96 14.60
N GLU A 409 -26.34 -9.99 14.48
CA GLU A 409 -25.78 -9.53 13.21
C GLU A 409 -24.28 -9.26 13.33
N LEU A 410 -23.52 -9.50 12.25
CA LEU A 410 -22.10 -9.16 12.20
C LEU A 410 -21.90 -7.69 11.84
N SER A 411 -21.12 -7.00 12.67
CA SER A 411 -20.64 -5.63 12.43
C SER A 411 -19.75 -5.54 11.19
N LEU A 412 -19.61 -4.35 10.59
CA LEU A 412 -18.66 -4.10 9.50
C LEU A 412 -17.21 -4.43 9.88
N ILE A 413 -16.89 -4.37 11.18
CA ILE A 413 -15.58 -4.67 11.76
C ILE A 413 -15.31 -6.19 11.74
N GLN A 414 -16.37 -7.00 11.79
CA GLN A 414 -16.27 -8.45 11.90
C GLN A 414 -16.36 -9.06 10.49
N PRO A 415 -15.25 -9.59 9.93
CA PRO A 415 -15.25 -10.14 8.57
C PRO A 415 -16.06 -11.43 8.45
N GLY A 416 -16.44 -12.05 9.57
CA GLY A 416 -17.08 -13.35 9.65
C GLY A 416 -16.96 -13.93 11.05
N HIS A 417 -17.20 -15.23 11.18
CA HIS A 417 -17.04 -15.96 12.44
C HIS A 417 -16.32 -17.29 12.25
N LEU A 418 -15.53 -17.68 13.24
CA LEU A 418 -14.83 -18.96 13.27
C LEU A 418 -15.63 -19.97 14.11
N ILE A 419 -15.72 -21.20 13.62
CA ILE A 419 -16.26 -22.35 14.34
C ILE A 419 -15.10 -23.30 14.63
N MET A 420 -14.81 -23.47 15.92
CA MET A 420 -13.74 -24.36 16.39
C MET A 420 -14.02 -24.80 17.83
N ASP A 421 -13.72 -26.05 18.17
CA ASP A 421 -13.89 -26.57 19.54
C ASP A 421 -15.34 -26.49 20.07
N GLY A 422 -16.33 -26.60 19.17
CA GLY A 422 -17.75 -26.47 19.53
C GLY A 422 -18.16 -25.05 19.94
N ARG A 423 -17.37 -24.04 19.58
CA ARG A 423 -17.58 -22.62 19.93
C ARG A 423 -17.58 -21.76 18.67
N HIS A 424 -18.36 -20.68 18.72
CA HIS A 424 -18.31 -19.59 17.76
C HIS A 424 -17.40 -18.48 18.30
N TYR A 425 -16.53 -17.97 17.44
CA TYR A 425 -15.70 -16.79 17.69
C TYR A 425 -16.05 -15.72 16.66
N THR A 426 -16.62 -14.60 17.11
CA THR A 426 -17.09 -13.53 16.22
C THR A 426 -16.19 -12.30 16.24
N LEU A 427 -15.37 -12.11 17.29
CA LEU A 427 -14.41 -11.02 17.35
C LEU A 427 -13.13 -11.40 16.58
N CYS A 428 -13.19 -11.16 15.28
CA CYS A 428 -12.13 -11.44 14.32
C CYS A 428 -11.72 -10.14 13.63
N CYS A 429 -10.43 -10.01 13.29
CA CYS A 429 -9.93 -8.90 12.49
C CYS A 429 -8.89 -9.38 11.47
N ARG A 430 -8.86 -8.73 10.30
CA ARG A 430 -7.88 -9.04 9.26
C ARG A 430 -6.50 -8.53 9.66
N VAL A 431 -5.48 -9.36 9.46
CA VAL A 431 -4.10 -9.03 9.84
C VAL A 431 -3.18 -9.26 8.66
N MET A 432 -2.52 -8.20 8.20
CA MET A 432 -1.52 -8.28 7.13
C MET A 432 -0.17 -8.76 7.68
N ASP A 433 0.27 -8.21 8.81
CA ASP A 433 1.51 -8.60 9.50
C ASP A 433 1.22 -9.09 10.93
N VAL A 434 1.33 -10.40 11.13
CA VAL A 434 1.13 -11.07 12.42
C VAL A 434 2.17 -10.64 13.45
N ALA A 435 3.43 -10.42 13.05
CA ALA A 435 4.51 -10.06 13.96
C ALA A 435 4.36 -8.63 14.47
N ALA A 436 4.00 -7.68 13.61
CA ALA A 436 3.68 -6.31 14.03
C ALA A 436 2.44 -6.27 14.94
N HIS A 437 1.37 -6.97 14.56
CA HIS A 437 0.14 -7.06 15.35
C HIS A 437 0.39 -7.60 16.76
N LYS A 438 1.23 -8.64 16.89
CA LYS A 438 1.61 -9.24 18.18
C LYS A 438 2.26 -8.26 19.17
N LYS A 439 3.04 -7.29 18.69
CA LYS A 439 3.69 -6.31 19.58
C LYS A 439 2.67 -5.40 20.27
N ILE A 440 1.62 -5.02 19.54
CA ILE A 440 0.59 -4.12 20.05
C ILE A 440 -0.42 -4.88 20.90
N ILE A 441 -0.84 -6.07 20.46
CA ILE A 441 -1.93 -6.83 21.10
C ILE A 441 -1.62 -7.25 22.54
N GLN A 442 -0.35 -7.39 22.92
CA GLN A 442 0.06 -7.71 24.29
C GLN A 442 -0.49 -6.71 25.32
N ARG A 443 -0.76 -5.46 24.92
CA ARG A 443 -1.35 -4.42 25.78
C ARG A 443 -2.83 -4.69 26.11
N SER A 444 -3.56 -5.37 25.22
CA SER A 444 -5.00 -5.61 25.37
C SER A 444 -5.35 -6.58 26.50
N ASN A 445 -4.39 -7.39 26.96
CA ASN A 445 -4.58 -8.55 27.84
C ASN A 445 -5.61 -9.58 27.34
N ILE A 446 -6.06 -9.51 26.10
CA ILE A 446 -6.97 -10.48 25.49
C ILE A 446 -6.15 -11.64 24.94
N CYS A 447 -6.67 -12.86 25.10
CA CYS A 447 -6.09 -14.03 24.47
C CYS A 447 -6.47 -14.01 22.98
N VAL A 448 -5.49 -14.07 22.09
CA VAL A 448 -5.70 -13.98 20.65
C VAL A 448 -5.02 -15.14 19.97
N MET A 449 -5.73 -15.84 19.10
CA MET A 449 -5.14 -16.81 18.20
C MET A 449 -5.07 -16.24 16.79
N TYR A 450 -4.01 -16.57 16.07
CA TYR A 450 -3.84 -16.24 14.66
C TYR A 450 -4.16 -17.47 13.84
N ILE A 451 -4.99 -17.27 12.82
CA ILE A 451 -5.39 -18.32 11.90
C ILE A 451 -5.00 -17.94 10.48
N ALA A 452 -4.48 -18.91 9.73
CA ALA A 452 -4.37 -18.84 8.29
C ALA A 452 -5.65 -19.43 7.70
N LEU A 453 -6.26 -18.69 6.78
CA LEU A 453 -7.44 -19.10 6.03
C LEU A 453 -7.06 -19.44 4.59
N SER A 454 -7.68 -20.49 4.07
CA SER A 454 -7.60 -20.88 2.65
C SER A 454 -8.97 -21.25 2.11
N THR A 455 -9.28 -20.83 0.88
CA THR A 455 -10.51 -21.22 0.17
C THR A 455 -10.27 -21.28 -1.34
N GLY A 456 -11.17 -21.97 -2.06
CA GLY A 456 -11.16 -22.05 -3.52
C GLY A 456 -10.43 -23.27 -4.09
N LEU A 457 -10.65 -23.51 -5.38
CA LEU A 457 -9.95 -24.53 -6.16
C LEU A 457 -8.48 -24.13 -6.37
N PRO A 458 -7.58 -25.08 -6.69
CA PRO A 458 -6.15 -24.80 -6.87
C PRO A 458 -5.84 -23.66 -7.85
N GLU A 459 -6.67 -23.47 -8.88
CA GLU A 459 -6.52 -22.40 -9.88
C GLU A 459 -6.89 -21.00 -9.36
N ASN A 460 -7.76 -20.92 -8.35
CA ASN A 460 -8.24 -19.67 -7.74
C ASN A 460 -8.09 -19.73 -6.21
N PHE A 461 -6.92 -20.17 -5.76
CA PHE A 461 -6.63 -20.35 -4.34
C PHE A 461 -6.45 -19.00 -3.66
N ARG A 462 -7.32 -18.70 -2.69
CA ARG A 462 -7.29 -17.45 -1.92
C ARG A 462 -6.82 -17.73 -0.50
N THR A 463 -5.97 -16.87 0.03
CA THR A 463 -5.50 -16.94 1.41
C THR A 463 -5.62 -15.60 2.14
N MET A 464 -5.80 -15.66 3.45
CA MET A 464 -5.70 -14.49 4.33
C MET A 464 -5.37 -14.90 5.75
N ASN A 465 -4.87 -13.96 6.56
CA ASN A 465 -4.62 -14.18 7.97
C ASN A 465 -5.58 -13.35 8.81
N LEU A 466 -6.15 -13.97 9.85
CA LEU A 466 -7.00 -13.29 10.84
C LEU A 466 -6.43 -13.43 12.24
N ALA A 467 -6.64 -12.40 13.07
CA ALA A 467 -6.54 -12.50 14.51
C ALA A 467 -7.94 -12.71 15.09
N VAL A 468 -8.09 -13.75 15.92
CA VAL A 468 -9.35 -14.14 16.54
C VAL A 468 -9.21 -14.05 18.05
N ALA A 469 -10.06 -13.25 18.69
CA ALA A 469 -10.07 -13.11 20.14
C ALA A 469 -10.79 -14.29 20.81
N ILE A 470 -10.12 -14.91 21.77
CA ILE A 470 -10.68 -15.90 22.67
C ILE A 470 -11.09 -15.17 23.94
N THR A 471 -12.39 -14.90 24.09
CA THR A 471 -12.90 -13.98 25.12
C THR A 471 -13.62 -14.68 26.27
N SER A 472 -14.05 -15.93 26.07
CA SER A 472 -14.72 -16.79 27.06
C SER A 472 -14.34 -18.27 26.89
N GLY A 473 -14.56 -19.08 27.92
CA GLY A 473 -14.27 -20.51 27.92
C GLY A 473 -12.85 -20.85 28.37
N SER A 474 -12.19 -21.74 27.62
CA SER A 474 -10.83 -22.21 27.87
C SER A 474 -9.94 -22.20 26.63
N MET A 475 -8.63 -22.08 26.81
CA MET A 475 -7.62 -22.18 25.76
C MET A 475 -6.98 -23.57 25.64
N ARG A 476 -7.25 -24.47 26.60
CA ARG A 476 -6.54 -25.77 26.76
C ARG A 476 -6.48 -26.64 25.51
N ASP A 477 -7.55 -26.68 24.73
CA ASP A 477 -7.64 -27.56 23.56
C ASP A 477 -7.17 -26.85 22.27
N ILE A 478 -6.77 -25.57 22.33
CA ILE A 478 -6.36 -24.78 21.18
C ILE A 478 -4.84 -24.78 21.08
N PHE A 479 -4.31 -25.42 20.03
CA PHE A 479 -2.88 -25.54 19.76
C PHE A 479 -2.56 -25.19 18.31
N VAL A 480 -1.29 -24.86 18.03
CA VAL A 480 -0.81 -24.58 16.67
C VAL A 480 -1.01 -25.81 15.79
N GLY A 481 -1.62 -25.63 14.63
CA GLY A 481 -2.00 -26.70 13.70
C GLY A 481 -3.44 -27.19 13.85
N ARG A 482 -4.18 -26.77 14.89
CA ARG A 482 -5.60 -27.10 15.01
C ARG A 482 -6.39 -26.48 13.85
N THR A 483 -7.29 -27.26 13.27
CA THR A 483 -8.16 -26.82 12.17
C THR A 483 -9.55 -26.41 12.67
N GLY A 484 -10.21 -25.57 11.89
CA GLY A 484 -11.58 -25.12 12.09
C GLY A 484 -12.17 -24.62 10.78
N VAL A 485 -13.41 -24.15 10.83
CA VAL A 485 -14.10 -23.58 9.65
C VAL A 485 -14.43 -22.13 9.94
N PHE A 486 -14.03 -21.23 9.05
CA PHE A 486 -14.38 -19.82 9.13
C PHE A 486 -15.43 -19.49 8.07
N VAL A 487 -16.50 -18.83 8.47
CA VAL A 487 -17.58 -18.42 7.59
C VAL A 487 -17.52 -16.90 7.45
N GLY A 488 -17.26 -16.43 6.24
CA GLY A 488 -17.24 -15.00 5.91
C GLY A 488 -18.62 -14.37 6.03
N LYS A 489 -18.68 -13.03 6.07
CA LYS A 489 -19.95 -12.28 6.07
C LYS A 489 -20.81 -12.56 4.83
N ASP A 490 -20.18 -12.89 3.72
CA ASP A 490 -20.78 -13.30 2.44
C ASP A 490 -21.29 -14.76 2.43
N GLY A 491 -21.06 -15.51 3.52
CA GLY A 491 -21.39 -16.93 3.62
C GLY A 491 -20.34 -17.87 3.03
N THR A 492 -19.23 -17.34 2.48
CA THR A 492 -18.16 -18.18 1.95
C THR A 492 -17.45 -18.92 3.07
N GLU A 493 -17.28 -20.23 2.93
CA GLU A 493 -16.54 -21.06 3.87
C GLU A 493 -15.03 -21.08 3.55
N TRP A 494 -14.23 -21.01 4.61
CA TRP A 494 -12.77 -21.01 4.57
C TRP A 494 -12.24 -22.06 5.54
N ASP A 495 -11.26 -22.84 5.08
CA ASP A 495 -10.48 -23.72 5.94
C ASP A 495 -9.57 -22.88 6.83
N ALA A 496 -9.75 -23.00 8.14
CA ALA A 496 -8.95 -22.28 9.12
C ALA A 496 -7.92 -23.19 9.76
N ARG A 497 -6.68 -22.73 9.87
CA ARG A 497 -5.59 -23.40 10.62
C ARG A 497 -4.95 -22.44 11.59
N VAL A 498 -4.85 -22.81 12.87
CA VAL A 498 -4.14 -22.02 13.88
C VAL A 498 -2.65 -22.03 13.57
N ILE A 499 -2.07 -20.85 13.34
CA ILE A 499 -0.63 -20.70 13.08
C ILE A 499 0.13 -20.27 14.33
N ASP A 500 -0.52 -19.51 15.22
CA ASP A 500 0.13 -18.92 16.38
C ASP A 500 -0.91 -18.38 17.38
N PHE A 501 -0.48 -17.99 18.58
CA PHE A 501 -1.35 -17.34 19.56
C PHE A 501 -0.57 -16.47 20.57
N VAL A 502 -1.27 -15.54 21.21
CA VAL A 502 -0.83 -14.79 22.39
C VAL A 502 -1.65 -15.25 23.58
N GLN A 503 -0.99 -15.96 24.50
CA GLN A 503 -1.65 -16.52 25.68
C GLN A 503 -1.88 -15.45 26.76
N GLN A 504 -3.16 -15.24 27.09
CA GLN A 504 -3.61 -14.45 28.23
C GLN A 504 -4.75 -15.21 28.94
N PRO A 505 -5.02 -14.96 30.23
CA PRO A 505 -6.11 -15.63 30.92
C PRO A 505 -7.48 -15.27 30.31
N VAL A 506 -8.29 -16.28 29.98
CA VAL A 506 -9.63 -16.09 29.39
C VAL A 506 -10.72 -16.09 30.44
N SER A 507 -10.57 -16.91 31.48
CA SER A 507 -11.51 -17.06 32.59
C SER A 507 -10.82 -17.01 33.95
N LEU A 508 -11.60 -16.84 35.01
CA LEU A 508 -11.06 -16.79 36.38
C LEU A 508 -10.35 -18.10 36.76
N GLY A 509 -10.92 -19.25 36.37
CA GLY A 509 -10.30 -20.56 36.61
C GLY A 509 -8.94 -20.69 35.93
N GLU A 510 -8.82 -20.19 34.69
CA GLU A 510 -7.53 -20.15 33.99
C GLU A 510 -6.57 -19.14 34.62
N ALA A 511 -7.03 -17.96 35.04
CA ALA A 511 -6.18 -16.97 35.69
C ALA A 511 -5.50 -17.52 36.96
N ILE A 512 -6.21 -18.38 37.70
CA ILE A 512 -5.67 -19.06 38.87
C ILE A 512 -4.68 -20.17 38.47
N GLN A 513 -4.98 -20.96 37.44
CA GLN A 513 -4.17 -22.13 37.05
C GLN A 513 -2.92 -21.78 36.21
N MET A 514 -3.00 -20.76 35.36
CA MET A 514 -1.96 -20.39 34.39
C MET A 514 -0.57 -20.17 35.01
N PRO A 515 -0.42 -19.48 36.17
CA PRO A 515 0.87 -19.38 36.86
C PRO A 515 1.50 -20.73 37.19
N PHE A 516 0.69 -21.69 37.65
CA PHE A 516 1.18 -23.01 38.05
C PHE A 516 1.59 -23.85 36.84
N ILE A 517 0.84 -23.77 35.74
CA ILE A 517 1.18 -24.44 34.48
C ILE A 517 2.53 -23.92 33.97
N ARG A 518 2.70 -22.60 33.89
CA ARG A 518 3.96 -21.97 33.45
C ARG A 518 5.14 -22.32 34.36
N PHE A 519 4.89 -22.42 35.67
CA PHE A 519 5.90 -22.85 36.63
C PHE A 519 6.29 -24.31 36.41
N GLY A 520 5.32 -25.20 36.13
CA GLY A 520 5.56 -26.58 35.74
C GLY A 520 6.41 -26.70 34.47
N GLU A 521 6.05 -25.99 33.41
CA GLU A 521 6.82 -25.93 32.15
C GLU A 521 8.25 -25.41 32.38
N PHE A 522 8.43 -24.43 33.28
CA PHE A 522 9.76 -23.96 33.65
C PHE A 522 10.57 -25.04 34.37
N LEU A 523 9.97 -25.76 35.32
CA LEU A 523 10.62 -26.86 36.03
C LEU A 523 10.98 -28.01 35.08
N GLU A 524 10.09 -28.35 34.14
CA GLU A 524 10.34 -29.34 33.09
C GLU A 524 11.53 -28.93 32.22
N ARG A 525 11.56 -27.69 31.71
CA ARG A 525 12.70 -27.17 30.94
C ARG A 525 14.00 -27.16 31.72
N GLN A 526 13.97 -26.88 33.02
CA GLN A 526 15.16 -26.95 33.87
C GLN A 526 15.58 -28.40 34.09
N ALA A 527 14.63 -29.30 34.33
CA ALA A 527 14.90 -30.73 34.43
C ALA A 527 15.52 -31.27 33.13
N ASP A 528 14.95 -30.95 31.97
CA ASP A 528 15.49 -31.34 30.66
C ASP A 528 16.90 -30.79 30.42
N ARG A 529 17.17 -29.53 30.79
CA ARG A 529 18.53 -28.97 30.77
C ARG A 529 19.48 -29.72 31.72
N PHE A 530 19.02 -30.07 32.92
CA PHE A 530 19.79 -30.85 33.87
C PHE A 530 20.08 -32.27 33.36
N PHE A 531 19.09 -32.97 32.80
CA PHE A 531 19.23 -34.33 32.28
C PHE A 531 20.05 -34.37 30.99
N SER A 532 19.87 -33.41 30.08
CA SER A 532 20.70 -33.29 28.87
C SER A 532 22.14 -32.85 29.16
N SER A 533 22.37 -32.03 30.19
CA SER A 533 23.72 -31.69 30.63
C SER A 533 24.43 -32.88 31.30
N LYS A 534 23.70 -33.68 32.08
CA LYS A 534 24.21 -34.93 32.64
C LYS A 534 24.47 -36.00 31.59
N SER A 535 23.61 -36.18 30.58
CA SER A 535 23.87 -37.15 29.50
C SER A 535 25.12 -36.76 28.70
N LYS A 536 25.32 -35.48 28.38
CA LYS A 536 26.56 -34.99 27.76
C LYS A 536 27.81 -35.22 28.61
N THR A 537 27.70 -35.06 29.92
CA THR A 537 28.81 -35.31 30.87
C THR A 537 29.05 -36.82 31.07
N MET A 538 28.00 -37.64 30.98
CA MET A 538 28.09 -39.10 31.10
C MET A 538 28.62 -39.72 29.81
N GLU A 539 28.30 -39.20 28.62
CA GLU A 539 28.91 -39.59 27.34
C GLU A 539 30.39 -39.23 27.28
N THR A 540 30.79 -38.07 27.80
CA THR A 540 32.22 -37.70 27.90
C THR A 540 32.97 -38.50 28.96
N ASN A 541 32.34 -38.85 30.08
CA ASN A 541 32.96 -39.71 31.11
C ASN A 541 33.00 -41.20 30.69
N VAL A 542 31.98 -41.71 29.97
CA VAL A 542 32.01 -43.08 29.43
C VAL A 542 33.03 -43.20 28.29
N GLY A 543 33.17 -42.17 27.44
CA GLY A 543 34.23 -42.12 26.42
C GLY A 543 35.65 -42.06 27.00
N THR A 544 35.82 -41.50 28.19
CA THR A 544 37.13 -41.41 28.88
C THR A 544 37.39 -42.57 29.85
N ASP A 545 36.37 -43.23 30.40
CA ASP A 545 36.52 -44.40 31.27
C ASP A 545 36.66 -45.72 30.50
N LEU A 546 36.10 -45.82 29.28
CA LEU A 546 36.34 -46.97 28.38
C LEU A 546 37.77 -47.00 27.81
N SER A 547 38.46 -45.85 27.77
CA SER A 547 39.86 -45.77 27.33
C SER A 547 40.88 -45.96 28.47
N LYS A 548 40.43 -46.16 29.72
CA LYS A 548 41.33 -46.33 30.88
C LYS A 548 40.99 -47.46 31.85
N GLY A 549 40.02 -48.33 31.54
CA GLY A 549 39.86 -49.64 32.18
C GLY A 549 39.99 -49.64 33.71
N LYS A 550 39.19 -48.82 34.42
CA LYS A 550 39.18 -48.79 35.88
C LYS A 550 37.75 -48.75 36.44
N VAL A 551 37.47 -49.71 37.31
CA VAL A 551 36.23 -49.83 38.10
C VAL A 551 36.28 -48.83 39.27
N PRO A 552 35.19 -48.17 39.68
CA PRO A 552 35.22 -47.11 40.68
C PRO A 552 35.20 -47.68 42.10
N GLY A 553 36.19 -47.29 42.91
CA GLY A 553 36.22 -47.49 44.36
C GLY A 553 36.69 -46.21 45.06
N ASP A 554 35.85 -45.77 46.01
CA ASP A 554 36.06 -44.84 47.13
C ASP A 554 36.59 -43.42 46.90
N ILE A 555 35.72 -42.46 47.26
CA ILE A 555 35.98 -41.02 47.29
C ILE A 555 36.59 -40.67 48.66
N VAL A 556 37.85 -40.25 48.65
CA VAL A 556 38.55 -39.65 49.80
C VAL A 556 38.00 -38.24 50.08
N GLN A 557 37.62 -38.00 51.33
CA GLN A 557 37.29 -36.67 51.87
C GLN A 557 38.57 -35.80 51.97
N THR A 558 38.49 -34.55 51.52
CA THR A 558 39.46 -33.51 51.90
C THR A 558 38.76 -32.24 52.39
N ALA A 559 39.45 -31.60 53.33
CA ALA A 559 38.97 -30.68 54.36
C ALA A 559 38.58 -29.28 53.88
N ALA A 560 37.72 -28.64 54.69
CA ALA A 560 37.16 -27.31 54.51
C ALA A 560 38.16 -26.18 54.75
N GLY A 561 38.19 -25.20 53.85
CA GLY A 561 38.71 -23.85 54.09
C GLY A 561 37.58 -22.89 54.48
N LYS A 562 37.75 -22.17 55.60
CA LYS A 562 36.84 -21.15 56.14
C LYS A 562 36.88 -19.87 55.29
N GLN A 563 35.72 -19.37 54.86
CA GLN A 563 35.48 -17.94 54.62
C GLN A 563 34.07 -17.54 55.11
N THR A 564 34.03 -16.39 55.77
CA THR A 564 32.89 -15.72 56.41
C THR A 564 31.87 -15.18 55.40
N PRO A 565 30.58 -15.01 55.78
CA PRO A 565 29.54 -14.58 54.85
C PRO A 565 29.52 -13.05 54.74
N ALA A 566 29.87 -12.52 53.57
CA ALA A 566 29.54 -11.14 53.21
C ALA A 566 28.21 -11.14 52.44
N ILE A 567 27.19 -10.57 53.06
CA ILE A 567 25.88 -10.31 52.45
C ILE A 567 26.04 -9.09 51.53
N SER A 568 25.94 -9.28 50.21
CA SER A 568 25.68 -8.19 49.26
C SER A 568 24.87 -8.72 48.06
N GLY A 569 23.71 -8.12 47.83
CA GLY A 569 22.65 -8.56 46.91
C GLY A 569 22.90 -8.30 45.43
N SER A 570 24.15 -8.30 44.95
CA SER A 570 24.47 -7.94 43.55
C SER A 570 25.24 -9.01 42.77
N MET A 571 25.35 -10.25 43.27
CA MET A 571 26.11 -11.32 42.60
C MET A 571 25.26 -12.58 42.32
N MET A 572 24.03 -12.42 41.83
CA MET A 572 23.21 -13.53 41.32
C MET A 572 23.13 -13.56 39.78
N LEU A 573 23.82 -12.66 39.07
CA LEU A 573 23.67 -12.50 37.61
C LEU A 573 24.89 -12.91 36.77
N MET A 574 25.93 -13.49 37.37
CA MET A 574 27.07 -14.01 36.60
C MET A 574 27.72 -15.16 37.37
N GLY A 575 27.41 -16.40 36.99
CA GLY A 575 27.89 -17.57 37.72
C GLY A 575 27.27 -18.88 37.21
N GLY A 576 27.52 -19.21 35.95
CA GLY A 576 27.39 -20.59 35.50
C GLY A 576 28.57 -21.39 36.07
N GLY A 577 28.27 -22.34 36.95
CA GLY A 577 29.25 -23.29 37.49
C GLY A 577 29.66 -23.02 38.94
N ILE A 578 29.63 -24.09 39.74
CA ILE A 578 29.98 -24.18 41.17
C ILE A 578 28.83 -23.79 42.13
N GLY A 579 27.89 -24.71 42.28
CA GLY A 579 26.89 -24.69 43.36
C GLY A 579 26.43 -26.08 43.84
N ILE A 580 27.03 -27.18 43.38
CA ILE A 580 26.54 -28.53 43.70
C ILE A 580 27.11 -29.04 45.04
N ALA A 581 28.32 -28.62 45.44
CA ALA A 581 28.89 -29.01 46.74
C ALA A 581 28.20 -28.33 47.93
N ALA A 582 27.76 -27.07 47.79
CA ALA A 582 27.04 -26.33 48.83
C ALA A 582 25.56 -26.76 48.99
N LEU A 583 24.95 -27.32 47.94
CA LEU A 583 23.60 -27.90 48.03
C LEU A 583 23.60 -29.19 48.87
N GLY A 584 24.65 -30.01 48.82
CA GLY A 584 24.73 -31.24 49.62
C GLY A 584 24.80 -31.00 51.13
N SER A 585 25.57 -29.99 51.57
CA SER A 585 25.68 -29.60 52.97
C SER A 585 24.44 -28.87 53.48
N ALA A 586 23.80 -28.03 52.64
CA ALA A 586 22.50 -27.43 52.94
C ALA A 586 21.40 -28.49 53.06
N PHE A 587 21.38 -29.50 52.18
CA PHE A 587 20.42 -30.61 52.27
C PHE A 587 20.63 -31.46 53.52
N ALA A 588 21.88 -31.74 53.90
CA ALA A 588 22.19 -32.46 55.14
C ALA A 588 21.80 -31.68 56.40
N LEU A 589 22.03 -30.36 56.42
CA LEU A 589 21.56 -29.45 57.47
C LEU A 589 20.04 -29.44 57.54
N ILE A 590 19.37 -29.27 56.40
CA ILE A 590 17.90 -29.29 56.28
C ILE A 590 17.33 -30.61 56.80
N VAL A 591 17.90 -31.75 56.40
CA VAL A 591 17.48 -33.10 56.84
C VAL A 591 17.70 -33.32 58.33
N ASN A 592 18.82 -32.85 58.91
CA ASN A 592 19.06 -32.95 60.34
C ASN A 592 18.16 -32.01 61.16
N THR A 593 17.86 -30.80 60.68
CA THR A 593 16.85 -29.92 61.30
C THR A 593 15.42 -30.41 61.11
N LEU A 594 15.13 -31.17 60.03
CA LEU A 594 13.82 -31.78 59.80
C LEU A 594 13.51 -32.90 60.81
N LYS A 595 14.53 -33.57 61.37
CA LYS A 595 14.33 -34.65 62.36
C LYS A 595 13.79 -34.15 63.70
N SER A 596 14.00 -32.87 64.04
CA SER A 596 13.56 -32.27 65.32
C SER A 596 12.25 -31.49 65.22
N ILE A 597 11.69 -31.31 64.01
CA ILE A 597 10.47 -30.54 63.75
C ILE A 597 9.34 -31.51 63.40
N PRO A 598 8.12 -31.38 63.96
CA PRO A 598 7.00 -32.21 63.54
C PRO A 598 6.74 -32.02 62.04
N VAL A 599 6.60 -33.12 61.29
CA VAL A 599 6.42 -33.14 59.82
C VAL A 599 5.34 -32.17 59.34
N TRP A 600 4.30 -31.93 60.15
CA TRP A 600 3.27 -30.93 59.89
C TRP A 600 3.80 -29.50 59.75
N ASN A 601 4.74 -29.07 60.59
CA ASN A 601 5.32 -27.72 60.50
C ASN A 601 6.15 -27.57 59.23
N VAL A 602 6.81 -28.65 58.78
CA VAL A 602 7.55 -28.66 57.51
C VAL A 602 6.58 -28.52 56.32
N ILE A 603 5.46 -29.25 56.33
CA ILE A 603 4.41 -29.15 55.31
C ILE A 603 3.78 -27.75 55.31
N VAL A 604 3.48 -27.19 56.48
CA VAL A 604 2.90 -25.84 56.61
C VAL A 604 3.86 -24.76 56.11
N VAL A 605 5.15 -24.85 56.44
CA VAL A 605 6.18 -23.92 55.94
C VAL A 605 6.32 -24.04 54.42
N LEU A 606 6.33 -25.26 53.88
CA LEU A 606 6.41 -25.50 52.44
C LEU A 606 5.18 -24.97 51.69
N LEU A 607 3.98 -25.22 52.22
CA LEU A 607 2.72 -24.65 51.70
C LEU A 607 2.71 -23.12 51.82
N GLY A 608 3.24 -22.55 52.90
CA GLY A 608 3.38 -21.12 53.10
C GLY A 608 4.30 -20.47 52.05
N ILE A 609 5.44 -21.10 51.75
CA ILE A 609 6.35 -20.64 50.68
C ILE A 609 5.66 -20.72 49.31
N ILE A 610 4.99 -21.84 49.00
CA ILE A 610 4.23 -21.98 47.75
C ILE A 610 3.16 -20.89 47.65
N PHE A 611 2.44 -20.60 48.74
CA PHE A 611 1.42 -19.56 48.77
C PHE A 611 2.02 -18.16 48.54
N ILE A 612 3.11 -17.82 49.22
CA ILE A 612 3.77 -16.51 49.07
C ILE A 612 4.28 -16.29 47.64
N ILE A 613 4.77 -17.34 46.97
CA ILE A 613 5.25 -17.24 45.58
C ILE A 613 4.08 -17.22 44.58
N SER A 614 3.04 -18.04 44.80
CA SER A 614 1.93 -18.20 43.87
C SER A 614 0.87 -17.09 43.96
N ALA A 615 0.60 -16.56 45.16
CA ALA A 615 -0.43 -15.55 45.37
C ALA A 615 -0.19 -14.26 44.54
N PRO A 616 1.04 -13.69 44.46
CA PRO A 616 1.32 -12.56 43.58
C PRO A 616 1.11 -12.90 42.10
N MET A 617 1.48 -14.11 41.65
CA MET A 617 1.30 -14.50 40.24
C MET A 617 -0.18 -14.67 39.87
N VAL A 618 -0.97 -15.26 40.75
CA VAL A 618 -2.43 -15.37 40.59
C VAL A 618 -3.06 -13.98 40.59
N MET A 619 -2.65 -13.10 41.52
CA MET A 619 -3.13 -11.72 41.58
C MET A 619 -2.85 -10.97 40.26
N VAL A 620 -1.63 -11.07 39.71
CA VAL A 620 -1.29 -10.45 38.42
C VAL A 620 -2.16 -11.00 37.28
N SER A 621 -2.40 -12.31 37.25
CA SER A 621 -3.27 -12.93 36.23
C SER A 621 -4.72 -12.47 36.34
N ILE A 622 -5.24 -12.31 37.56
CA ILE A 622 -6.59 -11.76 37.80
C ILE A 622 -6.65 -10.28 37.38
N ILE A 623 -5.63 -9.48 37.71
CA ILE A 623 -5.55 -8.08 37.28
C ILE A 623 -5.55 -7.99 35.74
N LYS A 624 -4.80 -8.85 35.05
CA LYS A 624 -4.80 -8.93 33.58
C LYS A 624 -6.19 -9.27 33.03
N LEU A 625 -6.87 -10.25 33.63
CA LEU A 625 -8.23 -10.64 33.26
C LEU A 625 -9.23 -9.48 33.41
N CYS A 626 -9.12 -8.68 34.47
CA CYS A 626 -9.97 -7.51 34.72
C CYS A 626 -9.61 -6.29 33.85
N ARG A 627 -8.39 -6.24 33.31
CA ARG A 627 -7.87 -5.17 32.44
C ARG A 627 -7.90 -5.56 30.95
N ARG A 628 -8.79 -6.46 30.55
CA ARG A 628 -8.99 -6.80 29.13
C ARG A 628 -9.71 -5.66 28.42
N HIS A 629 -9.21 -5.25 27.26
CA HIS A 629 -9.72 -4.10 26.51
C HIS A 629 -9.90 -4.41 25.02
N VAL A 630 -11.13 -4.27 24.52
CA VAL A 630 -11.46 -4.48 23.10
C VAL A 630 -10.91 -3.34 22.23
N SER A 631 -10.80 -2.13 22.79
CA SER A 631 -10.21 -0.98 22.09
C SER A 631 -8.76 -1.24 21.65
N ASP A 632 -7.94 -1.83 22.52
CA ASP A 632 -6.56 -2.18 22.20
C ASP A 632 -6.46 -3.35 21.21
N PHE A 633 -7.47 -4.23 21.18
CA PHE A 633 -7.58 -5.28 20.17
C PHE A 633 -7.81 -4.68 18.77
N LEU A 634 -8.75 -3.74 18.64
CA LEU A 634 -9.00 -3.05 17.37
C LEU A 634 -7.82 -2.15 16.98
N ALA A 635 -7.18 -1.48 17.95
CA ALA A 635 -6.02 -0.63 17.70
C ALA A 635 -4.82 -1.42 17.15
N ALA A 636 -4.65 -2.68 17.55
CA ALA A 636 -3.64 -3.56 16.97
C ALA A 636 -3.86 -3.81 15.47
N SER A 637 -5.11 -3.70 15.00
CA SER A 637 -5.48 -3.81 13.58
C SER A 637 -5.52 -2.46 12.85
N GLY A 638 -4.95 -1.40 13.45
CA GLY A 638 -4.83 -0.08 12.81
C GLY A 638 -5.99 0.89 13.08
N TRP A 639 -6.96 0.52 13.91
CA TRP A 639 -8.09 1.39 14.26
C TRP A 639 -7.68 2.45 15.30
N ALA A 640 -8.15 3.69 15.14
CA ALA A 640 -8.05 4.71 16.18
C ALA A 640 -9.35 4.74 16.98
N VAL A 641 -9.36 4.04 18.13
CA VAL A 641 -10.55 3.89 18.99
C VAL A 641 -10.40 4.78 20.23
N ASN A 642 -11.34 5.70 20.46
CA ASN A 642 -11.33 6.60 21.61
C ASN A 642 -11.77 5.92 22.93
N PRO A 643 -12.93 5.23 23.00
CA PRO A 643 -13.44 4.74 24.26
C PRO A 643 -12.68 3.52 24.75
N ARG A 644 -12.36 3.51 26.05
CA ARG A 644 -11.83 2.31 26.72
C ARG A 644 -12.96 1.31 26.97
N MET A 645 -13.13 0.36 26.05
CA MET A 645 -14.14 -0.69 26.15
C MET A 645 -13.57 -1.90 26.90
N ARG A 646 -13.89 -2.02 28.20
CA ARG A 646 -13.46 -3.14 29.04
C ARG A 646 -14.24 -4.42 28.71
N LEU A 647 -13.53 -5.51 28.45
CA LEU A 647 -14.10 -6.82 28.19
C LEU A 647 -14.53 -7.47 29.51
N SER A 648 -15.81 -7.33 29.85
CA SER A 648 -16.43 -8.07 30.95
C SER A 648 -16.71 -9.53 30.58
N ASN A 649 -16.92 -10.40 31.56
CA ASN A 649 -17.23 -11.81 31.31
C ASN A 649 -18.54 -11.99 30.50
N ARG A 650 -19.56 -11.17 30.76
CA ARG A 650 -20.81 -11.19 29.98
C ARG A 650 -20.58 -10.75 28.54
N MET A 651 -19.76 -9.72 28.33
CA MET A 651 -19.39 -9.25 27.00
C MET A 651 -18.54 -10.27 26.24
N GLY A 652 -17.68 -11.01 26.93
CA GLY A 652 -16.94 -12.13 26.32
C GLY A 652 -17.84 -13.25 25.80
N LEU A 653 -19.02 -13.45 26.39
CA LEU A 653 -19.99 -14.42 25.86
C LEU A 653 -20.63 -13.95 24.54
N ILE A 654 -20.61 -12.65 24.22
CA ILE A 654 -21.10 -12.17 22.91
C ILE A 654 -20.13 -12.63 21.82
N PHE A 655 -18.82 -12.53 22.09
CA PHE A 655 -17.78 -12.80 21.11
C PHE A 655 -17.29 -14.25 21.05
N THR A 656 -17.37 -14.98 22.16
CA THR A 656 -17.01 -16.38 22.25
C THR A 656 -18.09 -17.13 23.03
N HIS A 657 -18.89 -17.93 22.34
CA HIS A 657 -19.96 -18.70 22.97
C HIS A 657 -20.08 -20.11 22.41
N ILE A 658 -20.70 -20.97 23.21
CA ILE A 658 -21.20 -22.27 22.79
C ILE A 658 -22.67 -22.06 22.43
N PRO A 659 -23.11 -22.42 21.21
CA PRO A 659 -24.50 -22.25 20.83
C PRO A 659 -25.40 -23.09 21.75
N PRO A 660 -26.57 -22.55 22.16
CA PRO A 660 -27.50 -23.31 22.96
C PRO A 660 -27.98 -24.53 22.16
N ARG A 661 -28.16 -25.66 22.86
CA ARG A 661 -28.75 -26.85 22.23
C ARG A 661 -30.25 -26.63 22.00
N PRO A 662 -30.87 -27.30 20.99
CA PRO A 662 -32.29 -27.17 20.73
C PRO A 662 -33.15 -27.46 21.97
N SER A 663 -34.22 -26.69 22.16
CA SER A 663 -35.18 -26.88 23.24
C SER A 663 -35.83 -28.27 23.16
N GLY A 664 -35.74 -29.05 24.24
CA GLY A 664 -36.28 -30.43 24.28
C GLY A 664 -35.28 -31.54 23.94
N ALA A 665 -34.00 -31.22 23.71
CA ALA A 665 -32.96 -32.22 23.50
C ALA A 665 -32.85 -33.19 24.71
N LYS A 666 -32.94 -34.50 24.46
CA LYS A 666 -32.76 -35.54 25.48
C LYS A 666 -31.28 -35.91 25.59
N TYR A 667 -30.77 -35.94 26.83
CA TYR A 667 -29.40 -36.34 27.12
C TYR A 667 -29.33 -37.82 27.48
N LEU A 668 -28.60 -38.60 26.69
CA LEU A 668 -28.20 -39.96 27.05
C LEU A 668 -26.84 -39.86 27.76
N TYR A 669 -26.83 -40.06 29.08
CA TYR A 669 -25.60 -39.98 29.89
C TYR A 669 -24.61 -41.13 29.67
N LYS A 670 -25.03 -42.20 28.96
CA LYS A 670 -24.15 -43.31 28.61
C LYS A 670 -23.39 -42.96 27.34
N ASP A 671 -22.08 -42.89 27.45
CA ASP A 671 -21.19 -42.79 26.30
C ASP A 671 -21.36 -44.04 25.43
N ILE A 672 -21.71 -43.83 24.16
CA ILE A 672 -21.90 -44.91 23.19
C ILE A 672 -20.57 -45.64 22.94
N ALA A 673 -19.43 -44.95 22.98
CA ALA A 673 -18.12 -45.59 22.87
C ALA A 673 -17.85 -46.52 24.06
N SER A 674 -18.34 -46.19 25.25
CA SER A 674 -18.28 -47.08 26.42
C SER A 674 -19.14 -48.34 26.25
N VAL A 675 -20.22 -48.27 25.44
CA VAL A 675 -21.04 -49.43 25.10
C VAL A 675 -20.32 -50.33 24.10
N PHE A 676 -19.71 -49.75 23.06
CA PHE A 676 -18.94 -50.50 22.07
C PHE A 676 -17.63 -51.08 22.64
N SER A 677 -16.98 -50.39 23.58
CA SER A 677 -15.71 -50.83 24.18
C SER A 677 -15.86 -51.92 25.24
N LYS A 678 -17.08 -52.25 25.69
CA LYS A 678 -17.33 -53.30 26.70
C LYS A 678 -16.71 -54.65 26.38
N GLY A 679 -16.47 -54.97 25.10
CA GLY A 679 -15.79 -56.19 24.65
C GLY A 679 -14.28 -56.09 24.51
N PHE A 680 -13.71 -54.87 24.50
CA PHE A 680 -12.29 -54.61 24.24
C PHE A 680 -11.48 -54.26 25.51
N VAL A 681 -12.17 -53.99 26.63
CA VAL A 681 -11.51 -53.69 27.91
C VAL A 681 -11.10 -55.00 28.61
N ASP A 682 -9.80 -55.27 28.64
CA ASP A 682 -9.22 -56.41 29.35
C ASP A 682 -9.61 -56.38 30.84
N LYS A 683 -10.27 -57.45 31.33
CA LYS A 683 -10.71 -57.59 32.72
C LYS A 683 -9.52 -57.47 33.69
N LYS A 684 -8.29 -57.79 33.27
CA LYS A 684 -7.06 -57.63 34.06
C LYS A 684 -6.69 -56.16 34.31
N ALA A 685 -7.05 -55.24 33.43
CA ALA A 685 -6.79 -53.81 33.62
C ALA A 685 -7.68 -53.21 34.73
N ARG A 686 -8.96 -53.60 34.78
CA ARG A 686 -9.86 -53.23 35.90
C ARG A 686 -9.35 -53.78 37.24
N PHE A 687 -8.86 -55.02 37.26
CA PHE A 687 -8.29 -55.61 38.48
C PHE A 687 -7.04 -54.88 38.96
N ARG A 688 -6.15 -54.44 38.05
CA ARG A 688 -4.97 -53.61 38.41
C ARG A 688 -5.37 -52.26 39.00
N VAL A 689 -6.36 -51.58 38.41
CA VAL A 689 -6.84 -50.30 38.94
C VAL A 689 -7.48 -50.47 40.32
N ILE A 690 -8.32 -51.49 40.50
CA ILE A 690 -8.91 -51.81 41.80
C ILE A 690 -7.82 -52.16 42.82
N PHE A 691 -6.80 -52.93 42.43
CA PHE A 691 -5.65 -53.24 43.29
C PHE A 691 -4.89 -51.98 43.70
N TYR A 692 -4.62 -51.03 42.79
CA TYR A 692 -3.98 -49.75 43.14
C TYR A 692 -4.84 -48.90 44.09
N TRP A 693 -6.18 -48.90 43.93
CA TRP A 693 -7.09 -48.22 44.86
C TRP A 693 -7.13 -48.88 46.24
N ILE A 694 -7.14 -50.21 46.30
CA ILE A 694 -7.09 -50.96 47.57
C ILE A 694 -5.74 -50.71 48.26
N PHE A 695 -4.63 -50.71 47.50
CA PHE A 695 -3.29 -50.44 48.01
C PHE A 695 -3.18 -49.01 48.53
N ALA A 696 -3.68 -48.02 47.80
CA ALA A 696 -3.75 -46.62 48.25
C ALA A 696 -4.63 -46.45 49.49
N GLY A 697 -5.76 -47.17 49.56
CA GLY A 697 -6.64 -47.20 50.72
C GLY A 697 -5.97 -47.82 51.96
N LEU A 698 -5.22 -48.91 51.80
CA LEU A 698 -4.44 -49.51 52.89
C LEU A 698 -3.33 -48.59 53.39
N ILE A 699 -2.67 -47.85 52.50
CA ILE A 699 -1.69 -46.82 52.89
C ILE A 699 -2.37 -45.70 53.68
N LEU A 700 -3.54 -45.22 53.23
CA LEU A 700 -4.30 -44.19 53.94
C LEU A 700 -4.81 -44.67 55.31
N CYS A 701 -5.27 -45.92 55.41
CA CYS A 701 -5.65 -46.53 56.69
C CYS A 701 -4.44 -46.73 57.61
N GLY A 702 -3.28 -47.11 57.09
CA GLY A 702 -2.03 -47.20 57.85
C GLY A 702 -1.58 -45.84 58.38
N ILE A 703 -1.69 -44.79 57.55
CA ILE A 703 -1.43 -43.40 57.95
C ILE A 703 -2.45 -42.95 59.01
N GLY A 704 -3.74 -43.25 58.83
CA GLY A 704 -4.80 -42.94 59.80
C GLY A 704 -4.62 -43.65 61.14
N PHE A 705 -4.25 -44.93 61.12
CA PHE A 705 -3.96 -45.71 62.33
C PHE A 705 -2.70 -45.22 63.04
N TRP A 706 -1.68 -44.79 62.30
CA TRP A 706 -0.49 -44.14 62.87
C TRP A 706 -0.82 -42.79 63.50
N ILE A 707 -1.70 -42.00 62.88
CA ILE A 707 -2.23 -40.74 63.45
C ILE A 707 -3.03 -41.03 64.73
N TYR A 708 -3.89 -42.05 64.73
CA TYR A 708 -4.67 -42.48 65.89
C TYR A 708 -3.80 -42.91 67.07
N LEU A 709 -2.78 -43.75 66.83
CA LEU A 709 -1.80 -44.19 67.84
C LEU A 709 -0.99 -43.03 68.43
N LYS A 710 -0.82 -41.94 67.69
CA LYS A 710 -0.08 -40.75 68.12
C LYS A 710 -0.94 -39.75 68.91
N TRP A 711 -2.26 -39.88 68.83
CA TRP A 711 -3.22 -39.07 69.60
C TRP A 711 -3.62 -39.72 70.93
N TYR A 712 -3.38 -41.03 71.08
CA TYR A 712 -3.74 -41.81 72.27
C TYR A 712 -2.53 -42.14 73.19
N ARG A 713 -1.37 -41.55 72.90
CA ARG A 713 -0.23 -41.39 73.81
C ARG A 713 -0.09 -39.91 74.13
#